data_AF-A0A521RDL5-F1
#
_entry.id   AF-A0A521RDL5-F1
#
_cell.length_a   1.000
_cell.length_b   1.000
_cell.length_c   1.000
_cell.angle_alpha   90.00
_cell.angle_beta   90.00
_cell.angle_gamma   90.00
#
_symmetry.space_group_name_H-M   'P 1'
#
loop_
_entity.id
_entity.type
_entity.pdbx_description
1 polymer ?
#
loop_
_entity_poly.entity_id
_entity_poly.type
_entity_poly.pdbx_seq_one_letter_code
_entity_poly.pdbx_strand_id
1 'polypeptide(L)'
;MPNRVQLWVTRHASWLLLLTAALTLLALAQLIDFRTGDLRLAIDPSLDAVSTQSPAEREYSDLIRRRFGNREPIMVVMRADAVFTTTILTRLDRLSRALAEQDGVESVSSLTATALPYVDQGTLKHLRVTPEALMEDQALPDLLREVASANPLVSGQLVSADGRAAVILVYPATRSDLEMLRTDLAGRILRVADAERAAGVDILVTGSPVIRSAISDTVTRQLRRVVLVIIGVITVLLALAFRSLRGVLLPLATITIALIWILATLSFLGRPINLITALVPPFLVTMGLAYCAHVLAEYEHLLRSKTHPDQRARIAELLREVSVPVTITGLTTIAGLLALLLNEQRSMIEFAWSSALGTGYLMLLTLAFVPALLCYMQPGKTQRPLPGSALFENGGMRLSRFDRQRRPIILWCAAGAFGLSLLLAAQIEIGEVYVGIFAPDTRVRADYEAANLAIGGVNPLDISIEGGSADAFTDPRILRALERLQYWLKVQPEVGAVTSIVDHVDLLNRDIAGNPAGGIPDSRDVIRQLLFVGRTDLLQGVVNSDWSATLIHTRLTVDDTTRIGLLLDRLRTELAQLPPGLEARLTGGSVVMTESVRTATSGQLQSVALALLLIYLCLSIQFMSPRIGLLATLPTALQTAIYFGMLGLLGVSLNPTSVLVECLVLGLAIDDTIHYLARFAGAARRSGSETAAAEIALLAVLRPVTLTKTILALGFLTMVTGELQNQAQFGWLAALTLFSAWLVDIFVTPAFMSGLRIVTLWDTLRLNLGDRVQETIPLFSGLTNRQARVFALMANLHTLPADKRLITEGDEAGSIYVVVDGELSVFTGLGEDKVVLKKMQRGDVVGELGYFGQRRTANVDTLSQTRLLRFDDADRERICVAYPAIAARVFLNLNKLQAQRQSELSQTNPGRRGRRLADLIAEGGPASFDSTLH
;
A
#
# COMPACT_ATOMS: atom_id res chain seq x y z
N MET A 1 -13.41 0.12 32.51
CA MET A 1 -12.25 -0.63 31.98
C MET A 1 -11.04 0.24 31.58
N PRO A 2 -11.14 1.35 30.80
CA PRO A 2 -9.95 2.04 30.27
C PRO A 2 -9.01 2.68 31.31
N ASN A 3 -9.53 3.20 32.43
CA ASN A 3 -8.66 3.75 33.50
C ASN A 3 -7.69 2.72 34.10
N ARG A 4 -8.01 1.41 34.05
CA ARG A 4 -7.16 0.36 34.67
C ARG A 4 -5.88 0.13 33.88
N VAL A 5 -5.93 0.13 32.55
CA VAL A 5 -4.75 -0.09 31.69
C VAL A 5 -3.79 1.10 31.77
N GLN A 6 -4.33 2.32 31.77
CA GLN A 6 -3.56 3.57 31.84
C GLN A 6 -2.82 3.70 33.18
N LEU A 7 -3.50 3.36 34.28
CA LEU A 7 -2.90 3.27 35.61
C LEU A 7 -1.90 2.11 35.73
N TRP A 8 -2.12 1.02 35.00
CA TRP A 8 -1.20 -0.13 35.01
C TRP A 8 0.13 0.21 34.32
N VAL A 9 0.10 0.86 33.14
CA VAL A 9 1.29 1.29 32.40
C VAL A 9 2.15 2.24 33.24
N THR A 10 1.52 3.23 33.89
CA THR A 10 2.24 4.19 34.73
C THR A 10 2.81 3.57 36.02
N ARG A 11 2.15 2.56 36.58
CA ARG A 11 2.64 1.83 37.78
C ARG A 11 3.77 0.85 37.48
N HIS A 12 3.74 0.20 36.30
CA HIS A 12 4.71 -0.85 35.92
C HIS A 12 5.71 -0.37 34.86
N ALA A 13 5.96 0.94 34.78
CA ALA A 13 6.82 1.53 33.76
C ALA A 13 8.23 0.91 33.71
N SER A 14 8.84 0.60 34.85
CA SER A 14 10.17 -0.06 34.89
C SER A 14 10.15 -1.46 34.28
N TRP A 15 9.12 -2.26 34.59
CA TRP A 15 8.97 -3.60 34.04
C TRP A 15 8.74 -3.58 32.53
N LEU A 16 7.95 -2.64 32.03
CA LEU A 16 7.75 -2.44 30.59
C LEU A 16 9.05 -2.07 29.86
N LEU A 17 9.87 -1.20 30.43
CA LEU A 17 11.17 -0.84 29.85
C LEU A 17 12.14 -2.03 29.83
N LEU A 18 12.20 -2.81 30.92
CA LEU A 18 13.02 -4.02 31.00
C LEU A 18 12.56 -5.09 30.01
N LEU A 19 11.25 -5.31 29.90
CA LEU A 19 10.68 -6.24 28.92
C LEU A 19 11.00 -5.82 27.48
N THR A 20 10.83 -4.53 27.17
CA THR A 20 11.15 -3.98 25.83
C THR A 20 12.63 -4.16 25.52
N ALA A 21 13.52 -3.89 26.48
CA ALA A 21 14.95 -4.09 26.33
C ALA A 21 15.30 -5.57 26.13
N ALA A 22 14.73 -6.48 26.91
CA ALA A 22 14.96 -7.92 26.80
C ALA A 22 14.51 -8.48 25.43
N LEU A 23 13.31 -8.09 24.97
CA LEU A 23 12.82 -8.46 23.64
C LEU A 23 13.69 -7.90 22.51
N THR A 24 14.19 -6.67 22.68
CA THR A 24 15.08 -6.06 21.69
C THR A 24 16.44 -6.75 21.64
N LEU A 25 16.99 -7.15 22.79
CA LEU A 25 18.22 -7.95 22.85
C LEU A 25 18.03 -9.33 22.21
N LEU A 26 16.90 -9.99 22.45
CA LEU A 26 16.55 -11.25 21.79
C LEU A 26 16.42 -11.08 20.27
N ALA A 27 15.76 -10.00 19.82
CA ALA A 27 15.63 -9.67 18.40
C ALA A 27 17.00 -9.39 17.75
N LEU A 28 17.89 -8.66 18.41
CA LEU A 28 19.26 -8.43 17.94
C LEU A 28 20.05 -9.74 17.84
N ALA A 29 19.90 -10.63 18.83
CA ALA A 29 20.55 -11.93 18.83
C ALA A 29 20.08 -12.85 17.69
N GLN A 30 18.84 -12.68 17.25
CA GLN A 30 18.31 -13.37 16.08
C GLN A 30 18.81 -12.75 14.78
N LEU A 31 18.89 -11.42 14.72
CA LEU A 31 19.23 -10.67 13.52
C LEU A 31 20.72 -10.69 13.18
N ILE A 32 21.60 -10.74 14.18
CA ILE A 32 23.07 -10.67 14.01
C ILE A 32 23.67 -12.04 14.34
N ASP A 33 24.50 -12.56 13.44
CA ASP A 33 25.35 -13.70 13.77
C ASP A 33 26.54 -13.23 14.60
N PHE A 34 26.54 -13.47 15.91
CA PHE A 34 27.64 -13.05 16.79
C PHE A 34 28.98 -13.69 16.45
N ARG A 35 29.04 -14.75 15.63
CA ARG A 35 30.30 -15.38 15.24
C ARG A 35 30.97 -14.66 14.07
N THR A 36 30.20 -14.19 13.10
CA THR A 36 30.74 -13.54 11.89
C THR A 36 30.57 -12.02 11.90
N GLY A 37 29.64 -11.50 12.71
CA GLY A 37 29.22 -10.10 12.70
C GLY A 37 28.22 -9.76 11.58
N ASP A 38 27.84 -10.74 10.75
CA ASP A 38 26.95 -10.53 9.62
C ASP A 38 25.47 -10.51 10.04
N LEU A 39 24.66 -9.80 9.25
CA LEU A 39 23.21 -9.83 9.38
C LEU A 39 22.68 -11.16 8.82
N ARG A 40 21.88 -11.88 9.62
CA ARG A 40 21.14 -13.10 9.24
C ARG A 40 19.90 -12.76 8.41
N LEU A 41 20.05 -11.88 7.45
CA LEU A 41 18.98 -11.38 6.62
C LEU A 41 19.25 -11.78 5.17
N ALA A 42 18.44 -12.70 4.66
CA ALA A 42 18.51 -13.07 3.25
C ALA A 42 17.92 -11.95 2.39
N ILE A 43 18.56 -11.65 1.27
CA ILE A 43 18.04 -10.75 0.24
C ILE A 43 17.79 -11.61 -1.00
N ASP A 44 16.56 -11.58 -1.49
CA ASP A 44 16.15 -12.28 -2.70
C ASP A 44 15.80 -11.23 -3.76
N PRO A 45 16.76 -10.92 -4.65
CA PRO A 45 16.56 -9.93 -5.71
C PRO A 45 15.91 -10.54 -6.96
N SER A 46 15.57 -11.83 -6.93
CA SER A 46 15.03 -12.52 -8.08
C SER A 46 13.66 -11.96 -8.47
N LEU A 47 13.38 -11.97 -9.77
CA LEU A 47 12.04 -11.70 -10.28
C LEU A 47 11.05 -12.81 -9.88
N ASP A 48 11.54 -13.94 -9.38
CA ASP A 48 10.72 -15.08 -8.92
C ASP A 48 9.91 -14.70 -7.68
N ALA A 49 10.39 -13.75 -6.86
CA ALA A 49 9.60 -13.19 -5.76
C ALA A 49 8.40 -12.36 -6.26
N VAL A 50 8.53 -11.76 -7.44
CA VAL A 50 7.50 -10.96 -8.13
C VAL A 50 6.59 -11.86 -8.98
N SER A 51 7.06 -13.05 -9.34
CA SER A 51 6.33 -14.05 -10.13
C SER A 51 5.07 -14.54 -9.42
N THR A 52 3.97 -14.65 -10.17
CA THR A 52 2.73 -15.30 -9.73
C THR A 52 2.68 -16.80 -10.07
N GLN A 53 3.78 -17.38 -10.57
CA GLN A 53 3.81 -18.77 -11.01
C GLN A 53 3.41 -19.76 -9.90
N SER A 54 2.50 -20.65 -10.27
CA SER A 54 2.14 -21.80 -9.47
C SER A 54 3.36 -22.70 -9.23
N PRO A 55 3.35 -23.54 -8.17
CA PRO A 55 4.41 -24.52 -7.94
C PRO A 55 4.66 -25.43 -9.16
N ALA A 56 3.59 -25.79 -9.89
CA ALA A 56 3.67 -26.63 -11.09
C ALA A 56 4.37 -25.92 -12.26
N GLU A 57 4.14 -24.62 -12.46
CA GLU A 57 4.82 -23.84 -13.52
C GLU A 57 6.30 -23.63 -13.22
N ARG A 58 6.66 -23.49 -11.94
CA ARG A 58 8.06 -23.45 -11.50
C ARG A 58 8.75 -24.80 -11.69
N GLU A 59 8.12 -25.88 -11.27
CA GLU A 59 8.63 -27.24 -11.50
C GLU A 59 8.78 -27.54 -13.00
N TYR A 60 7.85 -27.07 -13.82
CA TYR A 60 7.96 -27.17 -15.27
C TYR A 60 9.14 -26.36 -15.82
N SER A 61 9.32 -25.12 -15.37
CA SER A 61 10.46 -24.28 -15.77
C SER A 61 11.80 -24.92 -15.37
N ASP A 62 11.87 -25.51 -14.18
CA ASP A 62 13.03 -26.28 -13.72
C ASP A 62 13.26 -27.53 -14.56
N LEU A 63 12.20 -28.23 -14.96
CA LEU A 63 12.28 -29.38 -15.84
C LEU A 63 12.82 -29.00 -17.22
N ILE A 64 12.37 -27.89 -17.80
CA ILE A 64 12.92 -27.34 -19.04
C ILE A 64 14.40 -27.03 -18.85
N ARG A 65 14.78 -26.30 -17.80
CA ARG A 65 16.19 -26.01 -17.49
C ARG A 65 17.05 -27.26 -17.35
N ARG A 66 16.53 -28.35 -16.77
CA ARG A 66 17.27 -29.62 -16.67
C ARG A 66 17.38 -30.37 -17.99
N ARG A 67 16.32 -30.38 -18.81
CA ARG A 67 16.27 -31.14 -20.07
C ARG A 67 17.10 -30.48 -21.17
N PHE A 68 17.19 -29.17 -21.12
CA PHE A 68 17.71 -28.32 -22.18
C PHE A 68 18.95 -27.51 -21.72
N GLY A 69 19.27 -27.45 -20.44
CA GLY A 69 20.38 -26.67 -19.88
C GLY A 69 19.95 -25.27 -19.43
N ASN A 70 20.84 -24.56 -18.75
CA ASN A 70 20.57 -23.20 -18.27
C ASN A 70 20.70 -22.20 -19.44
N ARG A 71 19.59 -21.61 -19.89
CA ARG A 71 19.51 -20.87 -21.16
C ARG A 71 19.13 -19.40 -21.03
N GLU A 72 19.39 -18.80 -19.87
CA GLU A 72 19.40 -17.34 -19.75
C GLU A 72 20.85 -16.85 -19.85
N PRO A 73 21.41 -16.70 -21.05
CA PRO A 73 22.80 -16.28 -21.18
C PRO A 73 22.98 -14.84 -20.72
N ILE A 74 24.18 -14.57 -20.22
CA ILE A 74 24.69 -13.20 -20.17
C ILE A 74 25.12 -12.86 -21.59
N MET A 75 24.58 -11.79 -22.14
CA MET A 75 24.79 -11.38 -23.51
C MET A 75 25.77 -10.22 -23.54
N VAL A 76 26.92 -10.43 -24.18
CA VAL A 76 27.94 -9.40 -24.39
C VAL A 76 27.94 -9.04 -25.87
N VAL A 77 27.55 -7.80 -26.20
CA VAL A 77 27.46 -7.30 -27.56
C VAL A 77 28.64 -6.38 -27.84
N MET A 78 29.46 -6.73 -28.83
CA MET A 78 30.55 -5.90 -29.35
C MET A 78 30.07 -5.17 -30.60
N ARG A 79 30.01 -3.84 -30.53
CA ARG A 79 29.62 -2.97 -31.64
C ARG A 79 30.87 -2.36 -32.29
N ALA A 80 30.96 -2.45 -33.61
CA ALA A 80 32.04 -1.89 -34.41
C ALA A 80 31.51 -1.50 -35.81
N ASP A 81 32.23 -0.66 -36.55
CA ASP A 81 31.84 -0.27 -37.91
C ASP A 81 31.78 -1.47 -38.88
N ALA A 82 32.67 -2.46 -38.67
CA ALA A 82 32.72 -3.71 -39.42
C ALA A 82 33.27 -4.86 -38.54
N VAL A 83 32.40 -5.83 -38.22
CA VAL A 83 32.74 -6.99 -37.37
C VAL A 83 33.74 -7.93 -38.06
N PHE A 84 33.58 -8.16 -39.35
CA PHE A 84 34.40 -9.08 -40.14
C PHE A 84 35.72 -8.44 -40.57
N THR A 85 36.51 -8.02 -39.59
CA THR A 85 37.88 -7.52 -39.80
C THR A 85 38.82 -8.26 -38.86
N THR A 86 40.07 -8.49 -39.28
CA THR A 86 41.06 -9.21 -38.47
C THR A 86 41.18 -8.60 -37.07
N THR A 87 41.24 -7.27 -36.97
CA THR A 87 41.36 -6.57 -35.68
C THR A 87 40.18 -6.82 -34.74
N ILE A 88 38.94 -6.78 -35.25
CA ILE A 88 37.74 -6.98 -34.43
C ILE A 88 37.56 -8.46 -34.08
N LEU A 89 37.80 -9.38 -35.03
CA LEU A 89 37.71 -10.82 -34.78
C LEU A 89 38.75 -11.30 -33.75
N THR A 90 39.98 -10.78 -33.79
CA THR A 90 41.00 -11.08 -32.76
C THR A 90 40.58 -10.56 -31.37
N ARG A 91 39.94 -9.39 -31.31
CA ARG A 91 39.39 -8.86 -30.04
C ARG A 91 38.22 -9.68 -29.54
N LEU A 92 37.30 -10.06 -30.43
CA LEU A 92 36.14 -10.89 -30.13
C LEU A 92 36.57 -12.25 -29.56
N ASP A 93 37.58 -12.87 -30.16
CA ASP A 93 38.14 -14.13 -29.71
C ASP A 93 38.83 -14.02 -28.34
N ARG A 94 39.67 -12.99 -28.15
CA ARG A 94 40.30 -12.72 -26.85
C ARG A 94 39.26 -12.51 -25.74
N LEU A 95 38.23 -11.71 -26.02
CA LEU A 95 37.13 -11.46 -25.08
C LEU A 95 36.37 -12.75 -24.79
N SER A 96 36.06 -13.55 -25.83
CA SER A 96 35.35 -14.83 -25.69
C SER A 96 36.11 -15.81 -24.78
N ARG A 97 37.43 -15.90 -24.94
CA ARG A 97 38.29 -16.74 -24.08
C ARG A 97 38.41 -16.23 -22.66
N ALA A 98 38.62 -14.92 -22.48
CA ALA A 98 38.67 -14.32 -21.15
C ALA A 98 37.37 -14.50 -20.36
N LEU A 99 36.22 -14.51 -21.05
CA LEU A 99 34.91 -14.80 -20.47
C LEU A 99 34.75 -16.30 -20.14
N ALA A 100 35.22 -17.20 -21.01
CA ALA A 100 35.16 -18.64 -20.79
C ALA A 100 36.02 -19.12 -19.61
N GLU A 101 37.11 -18.42 -19.30
CA GLU A 101 37.99 -18.71 -18.16
C GLU A 101 37.44 -18.26 -16.80
N GLN A 102 36.32 -17.54 -16.76
CA GLN A 102 35.74 -17.08 -15.50
C GLN A 102 35.12 -18.22 -14.70
N ASP A 103 35.47 -18.31 -13.41
CA ASP A 103 34.82 -19.27 -12.50
C ASP A 103 33.31 -19.00 -12.42
N GLY A 104 32.51 -20.05 -12.62
CA GLY A 104 31.05 -19.99 -12.72
C GLY A 104 30.50 -19.89 -14.16
N VAL A 105 31.34 -19.85 -15.19
CA VAL A 105 30.92 -19.97 -16.59
C VAL A 105 30.98 -21.44 -17.02
N GLU A 106 29.92 -21.95 -17.63
CA GLU A 106 29.84 -23.32 -18.16
C GLU A 106 30.28 -23.38 -19.62
N SER A 107 29.79 -22.45 -20.43
CA SER A 107 30.18 -22.36 -21.84
C SER A 107 30.02 -20.95 -22.39
N VAL A 108 30.72 -20.67 -23.48
CA VAL A 108 30.62 -19.41 -24.23
C VAL A 108 30.38 -19.74 -25.70
N SER A 109 29.41 -19.07 -26.31
CA SER A 109 29.15 -19.13 -27.75
C SER A 109 29.34 -17.77 -28.39
N SER A 110 30.13 -17.71 -29.45
CA SER A 110 30.38 -16.52 -30.25
C SER A 110 30.83 -16.94 -31.65
N LEU A 111 30.95 -15.97 -32.57
CA LEU A 111 31.52 -16.19 -33.90
C LEU A 111 32.89 -16.89 -33.89
N THR A 112 33.68 -16.69 -32.83
CA THR A 112 35.06 -17.18 -32.75
C THR A 112 35.21 -18.38 -31.83
N ALA A 113 34.37 -18.46 -30.77
CA ALA A 113 34.37 -19.59 -29.85
C ALA A 113 33.63 -20.82 -30.40
N THR A 114 32.67 -20.62 -31.31
CA THR A 114 31.86 -21.70 -31.88
C THR A 114 32.43 -22.17 -33.21
N ALA A 115 32.62 -23.49 -33.35
CA ALA A 115 33.08 -24.09 -34.59
C ALA A 115 31.91 -24.12 -35.60
N LEU A 116 31.98 -23.32 -36.65
CA LEU A 116 30.91 -23.20 -37.65
C LEU A 116 31.04 -24.31 -38.70
N PRO A 117 30.06 -25.21 -38.84
CA PRO A 117 30.09 -26.19 -39.92
C PRO A 117 29.91 -25.47 -41.28
N TYR A 118 30.70 -25.89 -42.27
CA TYR A 118 30.54 -25.48 -43.67
C TYR A 118 31.00 -26.61 -44.59
N VAL A 119 30.51 -26.61 -45.83
CA VAL A 119 30.89 -27.60 -46.83
C VAL A 119 31.92 -27.00 -47.77
N ASP A 120 33.05 -27.69 -47.91
CA ASP A 120 34.06 -27.38 -48.91
C ASP A 120 34.32 -28.63 -49.77
N GLN A 121 34.08 -28.51 -51.07
CA GLN A 121 34.23 -29.61 -52.05
C GLN A 121 33.53 -30.92 -51.62
N GLY A 122 32.32 -30.84 -51.06
CA GLY A 122 31.54 -32.00 -50.65
C GLY A 122 31.98 -32.65 -49.33
N THR A 123 32.93 -32.05 -48.61
CA THR A 123 33.37 -32.49 -47.28
C THR A 123 32.90 -31.50 -46.21
N LEU A 124 32.27 -32.01 -45.15
CA LEU A 124 31.91 -31.19 -43.99
C LEU A 124 33.19 -30.80 -43.24
N LYS A 125 33.47 -29.50 -43.19
CA LYS A 125 34.56 -28.90 -42.41
C LYS A 125 34.00 -28.02 -41.30
N HIS A 126 34.81 -27.76 -40.29
CA HIS A 126 34.50 -26.82 -39.23
C HIS A 126 35.42 -25.61 -39.34
N LEU A 127 34.85 -24.44 -39.56
CA LEU A 127 35.56 -23.18 -39.52
C LEU A 127 35.80 -22.82 -38.05
N ARG A 128 37.05 -22.83 -37.63
CA ARG A 128 37.48 -22.31 -36.32
C ARG A 128 38.28 -21.04 -36.54
N VAL A 129 37.90 -20.00 -35.83
CA VAL A 129 38.59 -18.71 -35.87
C VAL A 129 39.58 -18.67 -34.72
N THR A 130 40.88 -18.79 -35.01
CA THR A 130 41.94 -18.57 -34.02
C THR A 130 42.78 -17.36 -34.42
N PRO A 131 43.51 -16.72 -33.48
CA PRO A 131 44.36 -15.58 -33.82
C PRO A 131 45.45 -15.95 -34.83
N GLU A 132 45.99 -17.16 -34.74
CA GLU A 132 47.00 -17.66 -35.67
C GLU A 132 46.40 -17.75 -37.08
N ALA A 133 45.20 -18.35 -37.22
CA ALA A 133 44.51 -18.45 -38.49
C ALA A 133 44.15 -17.08 -39.08
N LEU A 134 43.74 -16.12 -38.24
CA LEU A 134 43.42 -14.74 -38.64
C LEU A 134 44.65 -13.95 -39.11
N MET A 135 45.86 -14.30 -38.65
CA MET A 135 47.12 -13.68 -39.10
C MET A 135 47.68 -14.35 -40.35
N GLU A 136 47.51 -15.66 -40.49
CA GLU A 136 48.02 -16.46 -41.60
C GLU A 136 47.17 -16.33 -42.87
N ASP A 137 45.85 -16.23 -42.73
CA ASP A 137 44.91 -16.21 -43.85
C ASP A 137 44.14 -14.89 -43.93
N GLN A 138 44.55 -14.03 -44.87
CA GLN A 138 43.89 -12.74 -45.13
C GLN A 138 42.48 -12.88 -45.74
N ALA A 139 42.13 -14.04 -46.31
CA ALA A 139 40.80 -14.30 -46.87
C ALA A 139 39.80 -14.83 -45.82
N LEU A 140 40.29 -15.25 -44.64
CA LEU A 140 39.47 -15.82 -43.58
C LEU A 140 38.32 -14.92 -43.11
N PRO A 141 38.47 -13.58 -42.94
CA PRO A 141 37.36 -12.72 -42.54
C PRO A 141 36.23 -12.66 -43.57
N ASP A 142 36.56 -12.69 -44.87
CA ASP A 142 35.56 -12.67 -45.94
C ASP A 142 34.87 -14.03 -46.09
N LEU A 143 35.60 -15.14 -45.95
CA LEU A 143 35.03 -16.48 -45.87
C LEU A 143 34.10 -16.61 -44.66
N LEU A 144 34.51 -16.11 -43.49
CA LEU A 144 33.69 -16.11 -42.29
C LEU A 144 32.42 -15.29 -42.49
N ARG A 145 32.49 -14.15 -43.22
CA ARG A 145 31.30 -13.36 -43.57
C ARG A 145 30.35 -14.16 -44.43
N GLU A 146 30.84 -14.85 -45.46
CA GLU A 146 30.03 -15.69 -46.34
C GLU A 146 29.34 -16.81 -45.54
N VAL A 147 30.12 -17.60 -44.79
CA VAL A 147 29.61 -18.71 -43.97
C VAL A 147 28.62 -18.24 -42.91
N ALA A 148 28.93 -17.15 -42.20
CA ALA A 148 28.04 -16.59 -41.17
C ALA A 148 26.73 -16.07 -41.77
N SER A 149 26.78 -15.42 -42.93
CA SER A 149 25.59 -14.89 -43.60
C SER A 149 24.67 -15.99 -44.14
N ALA A 150 25.24 -17.12 -44.56
CA ALA A 150 24.50 -18.28 -45.07
C ALA A 150 23.96 -19.21 -43.97
N ASN A 151 24.38 -19.01 -42.71
CA ASN A 151 23.97 -19.85 -41.58
C ASN A 151 22.89 -19.15 -40.74
N PRO A 152 21.63 -19.66 -40.73
CA PRO A 152 20.54 -19.05 -39.97
C PRO A 152 20.72 -19.12 -38.44
N LEU A 153 21.62 -19.99 -37.96
CA LEU A 153 21.97 -20.08 -36.54
C LEU A 153 23.02 -19.01 -36.12
N VAL A 154 23.62 -18.31 -37.08
CA VAL A 154 24.64 -17.27 -36.84
C VAL A 154 24.12 -15.90 -37.22
N SER A 155 23.59 -15.75 -38.44
CA SER A 155 23.02 -14.50 -38.93
C SER A 155 21.79 -14.10 -38.12
N GLY A 156 21.80 -12.88 -37.58
CA GLY A 156 20.77 -12.38 -36.67
C GLY A 156 20.86 -12.92 -35.24
N GLN A 157 21.66 -13.96 -34.96
CA GLN A 157 21.79 -14.55 -33.62
C GLN A 157 23.10 -14.16 -32.94
N LEU A 158 24.23 -14.48 -33.58
CA LEU A 158 25.59 -14.17 -33.11
C LEU A 158 26.18 -12.93 -33.80
N VAL A 159 25.59 -12.48 -34.90
CA VAL A 159 25.96 -11.26 -35.62
C VAL A 159 24.71 -10.53 -36.08
N SER A 160 24.70 -9.21 -36.02
CA SER A 160 23.63 -8.41 -36.63
C SER A 160 23.60 -8.58 -38.15
N ALA A 161 22.41 -8.42 -38.75
CA ALA A 161 22.23 -8.58 -40.19
C ALA A 161 23.08 -7.59 -41.03
N ASP A 162 23.43 -6.44 -40.46
CA ASP A 162 24.29 -5.43 -41.09
C ASP A 162 25.81 -5.66 -40.85
N GLY A 163 26.19 -6.67 -40.06
CA GLY A 163 27.59 -7.00 -39.76
C GLY A 163 28.30 -5.98 -38.87
N ARG A 164 27.56 -5.16 -38.11
CA ARG A 164 28.08 -4.11 -37.20
C ARG A 164 28.07 -4.47 -35.72
N ALA A 165 27.41 -5.55 -35.33
CA ALA A 165 27.41 -6.04 -33.97
C ALA A 165 27.68 -7.55 -33.93
N ALA A 166 28.55 -7.98 -33.03
CA ALA A 166 28.80 -9.39 -32.71
C ALA A 166 28.35 -9.69 -31.29
N VAL A 167 27.80 -10.88 -31.06
CA VAL A 167 27.26 -11.32 -29.78
C VAL A 167 28.11 -12.47 -29.24
N ILE A 168 28.44 -12.37 -27.96
CA ILE A 168 28.98 -13.45 -27.15
C ILE A 168 27.91 -13.82 -26.13
N LEU A 169 27.43 -15.06 -26.20
CA LEU A 169 26.50 -15.65 -25.25
C LEU A 169 27.31 -16.41 -24.21
N VAL A 170 27.27 -15.93 -22.97
CA VAL A 170 27.95 -16.55 -21.83
C VAL A 170 26.92 -17.31 -21.01
N TYR A 171 27.01 -18.63 -21.01
CA TYR A 171 26.12 -19.49 -20.25
C TYR A 171 26.73 -19.78 -18.88
N PRO A 172 26.10 -19.31 -17.80
CA PRO A 172 26.62 -19.54 -16.47
C PRO A 172 26.27 -20.95 -16.00
N ALA A 173 27.19 -21.55 -15.24
CA ALA A 173 27.00 -22.88 -14.67
C ALA A 173 25.73 -22.95 -13.82
N THR A 174 25.03 -24.07 -13.91
CA THR A 174 23.77 -24.33 -13.21
C THR A 174 23.96 -24.26 -11.69
N ARG A 175 23.84 -23.06 -11.13
CA ARG A 175 23.86 -22.71 -9.71
C ARG A 175 22.58 -21.95 -9.38
N SER A 176 22.19 -21.93 -8.12
CA SER A 176 21.05 -21.10 -7.71
C SER A 176 21.35 -19.61 -7.97
N ASP A 177 20.32 -18.80 -8.28
CA ASP A 177 20.45 -17.35 -8.44
C ASP A 177 21.21 -16.71 -7.26
N LEU A 178 20.97 -17.20 -6.04
CA LEU A 178 21.66 -16.79 -4.81
C LEU A 178 23.16 -17.10 -4.79
N GLU A 179 23.59 -18.23 -5.36
CA GLU A 179 25.01 -18.58 -5.49
C GLU A 179 25.71 -17.78 -6.59
N MET A 180 25.01 -17.45 -7.67
CA MET A 180 25.55 -16.56 -8.71
C MET A 180 25.79 -15.15 -8.17
N LEU A 181 24.84 -14.64 -7.38
CA LEU A 181 24.97 -13.36 -6.67
C LEU A 181 26.15 -13.38 -5.68
N ARG A 182 26.29 -14.45 -4.90
CA ARG A 182 27.41 -14.64 -3.97
C ARG A 182 28.76 -14.68 -4.67
N THR A 183 28.79 -15.12 -5.92
CA THR A 183 30.02 -15.22 -6.69
C THR A 183 30.33 -13.98 -7.52
N ASP A 184 29.50 -12.92 -7.55
CA ASP A 184 29.76 -11.70 -8.36
C ASP A 184 30.16 -12.00 -9.83
N LEU A 185 29.53 -13.01 -10.44
CA LEU A 185 29.86 -13.40 -11.82
C LEU A 185 29.58 -12.24 -12.81
N ALA A 186 28.45 -11.56 -12.65
CA ALA A 186 28.07 -10.43 -13.50
C ALA A 186 29.08 -9.26 -13.39
N GLY A 187 29.52 -8.93 -12.17
CA GLY A 187 30.53 -7.89 -11.95
C GLY A 187 31.90 -8.26 -12.50
N ARG A 188 32.30 -9.54 -12.47
CA ARG A 188 33.51 -10.02 -13.15
C ARG A 188 33.40 -9.88 -14.67
N ILE A 189 32.28 -10.32 -15.26
CA ILE A 189 32.03 -10.22 -16.71
C ILE A 189 32.06 -8.76 -17.16
N LEU A 190 31.43 -7.84 -16.41
CA LEU A 190 31.47 -6.40 -16.69
C LEU A 190 32.91 -5.85 -16.69
N ARG A 191 33.74 -6.26 -15.73
CA ARG A 191 35.16 -5.86 -15.66
C ARG A 191 35.98 -6.37 -16.84
N VAL A 192 35.77 -7.63 -17.24
CA VAL A 192 36.43 -8.23 -18.41
C VAL A 192 35.97 -7.52 -19.70
N ALA A 193 34.68 -7.24 -19.82
CA ALA A 193 34.13 -6.50 -20.95
C ALA A 193 34.66 -5.06 -21.03
N ASP A 194 34.80 -4.36 -19.90
CA ASP A 194 35.33 -3.00 -19.85
C ASP A 194 36.80 -2.91 -20.27
N ALA A 195 37.60 -3.95 -19.98
CA ALA A 195 39.02 -3.99 -20.34
C ALA A 195 39.26 -4.02 -21.87
N GLU A 196 38.27 -4.47 -22.65
CA GLU A 196 38.38 -4.58 -24.11
C GLU A 196 37.73 -3.39 -24.86
N ARG A 197 37.14 -2.42 -24.15
CA ARG A 197 36.61 -1.19 -24.76
C ARG A 197 37.74 -0.36 -25.39
N ALA A 198 37.50 0.14 -26.60
CA ALA A 198 38.47 0.95 -27.34
C ALA A 198 37.78 2.01 -28.21
N ALA A 199 38.53 2.98 -28.73
CA ALA A 199 37.99 3.95 -29.68
C ALA A 199 37.39 3.23 -30.90
N GLY A 200 36.10 3.46 -31.17
CA GLY A 200 35.35 2.80 -32.25
C GLY A 200 34.85 1.38 -31.94
N VAL A 201 35.05 0.87 -30.72
CA VAL A 201 34.54 -0.43 -30.28
C VAL A 201 33.83 -0.29 -28.94
N ASP A 202 32.51 -0.36 -28.96
CA ASP A 202 31.68 -0.36 -27.76
C ASP A 202 31.35 -1.79 -27.35
N ILE A 203 31.41 -2.07 -26.05
CA ILE A 203 31.00 -3.35 -25.49
C ILE A 203 29.85 -3.11 -24.54
N LEU A 204 28.72 -3.75 -24.83
CA LEU A 204 27.46 -3.67 -24.10
C LEU A 204 27.23 -5.00 -23.41
N VAL A 205 26.82 -5.00 -22.15
CA VAL A 205 26.59 -6.22 -21.38
C VAL A 205 25.16 -6.21 -20.86
N THR A 206 24.40 -7.26 -21.20
CA THR A 206 22.99 -7.39 -20.84
C THR A 206 22.63 -8.86 -20.57
N GLY A 207 21.35 -9.14 -20.37
CA GLY A 207 20.80 -10.45 -20.07
C GLY A 207 20.25 -10.54 -18.64
N SER A 208 19.31 -11.46 -18.44
CA SER A 208 18.60 -11.65 -17.17
C SER A 208 19.52 -11.79 -15.95
N PRO A 209 20.64 -12.55 -15.98
CA PRO A 209 21.50 -12.67 -14.80
C PRO A 209 22.20 -11.35 -14.41
N VAL A 210 22.58 -10.52 -15.38
CA VAL A 210 23.19 -9.20 -15.13
C VAL A 210 22.17 -8.25 -14.54
N ILE A 211 20.95 -8.24 -15.08
CA ILE A 211 19.83 -7.43 -14.58
C ILE A 211 19.49 -7.84 -13.13
N ARG A 212 19.34 -9.15 -12.85
CA ARG A 212 19.08 -9.67 -11.50
C ARG A 212 20.20 -9.29 -10.51
N SER A 213 21.46 -9.41 -10.91
CA SER A 213 22.61 -8.99 -10.10
C SER A 213 22.58 -7.50 -9.79
N ALA A 214 22.32 -6.67 -10.81
CA ALA A 214 22.21 -5.23 -10.64
C ALA A 214 21.06 -4.83 -9.71
N ILE A 215 19.89 -5.48 -9.81
CA ILE A 215 18.77 -5.26 -8.88
C ILE A 215 19.22 -5.54 -7.44
N SER A 216 19.90 -6.67 -7.20
CA SER A 216 20.39 -7.06 -5.88
C SER A 216 21.30 -6.03 -5.23
N ASP A 217 22.34 -5.63 -5.97
CA ASP A 217 23.35 -4.70 -5.49
C ASP A 217 22.72 -3.34 -5.23
N THR A 218 21.82 -2.92 -6.12
CA THR A 218 21.12 -1.65 -6.02
C THR A 218 20.17 -1.65 -4.81
N VAL A 219 19.36 -2.70 -4.61
CA VAL A 219 18.46 -2.82 -3.45
C VAL A 219 19.24 -2.76 -2.15
N THR A 220 20.34 -3.52 -2.04
CA THR A 220 21.15 -3.58 -0.80
C THR A 220 21.79 -2.23 -0.49
N ARG A 221 22.39 -1.58 -1.50
CA ARG A 221 23.02 -0.25 -1.37
C ARG A 221 21.97 0.81 -1.03
N GLN A 222 20.82 0.76 -1.71
CA GLN A 222 19.73 1.71 -1.56
C GLN A 222 19.05 1.58 -0.19
N LEU A 223 18.78 0.36 0.29
CA LEU A 223 18.23 0.14 1.63
C LEU A 223 19.07 0.81 2.72
N ARG A 224 20.40 0.59 2.70
CA ARG A 224 21.31 1.21 3.67
C ARG A 224 21.29 2.74 3.56
N ARG A 225 21.37 3.28 2.35
CA ARG A 225 21.40 4.74 2.11
C ARG A 225 20.08 5.40 2.49
N VAL A 226 18.95 4.88 1.99
CA VAL A 226 17.61 5.46 2.15
C VAL A 226 17.20 5.45 3.62
N VAL A 227 17.37 4.35 4.35
CA VAL A 227 17.03 4.31 5.78
C VAL A 227 17.82 5.34 6.58
N LEU A 228 19.14 5.45 6.34
CA LEU A 228 19.98 6.44 7.03
C LEU A 228 19.60 7.88 6.68
N VAL A 229 19.34 8.16 5.40
CA VAL A 229 18.93 9.49 4.93
C VAL A 229 17.57 9.87 5.51
N ILE A 230 16.58 8.96 5.50
CA ILE A 230 15.26 9.19 6.10
C ILE A 230 15.40 9.49 7.59
N ILE A 231 16.15 8.67 8.33
CA ILE A 231 16.38 8.90 9.77
C ILE A 231 17.04 10.28 9.99
N GLY A 232 18.04 10.64 9.17
CA GLY A 232 18.69 11.94 9.23
C GLY A 232 17.73 13.11 9.00
N VAL A 233 16.95 13.05 7.90
CA VAL A 233 15.95 14.07 7.56
C VAL A 233 14.88 14.19 8.64
N ILE A 234 14.34 13.06 9.13
CA ILE A 234 13.36 13.04 10.22
C ILE A 234 13.95 13.61 11.51
N THR A 235 15.21 13.29 11.83
CA THR A 235 15.90 13.83 13.01
C THR A 235 15.96 15.35 12.95
N VAL A 236 16.35 15.91 11.80
CA VAL A 236 16.39 17.37 11.58
C VAL A 236 14.99 17.96 11.72
N LEU A 237 13.98 17.37 11.08
CA LEU A 237 12.62 17.89 11.11
C LEU A 237 12.00 17.82 12.52
N LEU A 238 12.23 16.75 13.27
CA LEU A 238 11.83 16.63 14.67
C LEU A 238 12.52 17.69 15.55
N ALA A 239 13.82 17.90 15.34
CA ALA A 239 14.57 18.90 16.07
C ALA A 239 14.01 20.31 15.81
N LEU A 240 13.60 20.60 14.57
CA LEU A 240 12.94 21.85 14.20
C LEU A 240 11.51 21.96 14.77
N ALA A 241 10.72 20.89 14.73
CA ALA A 241 9.32 20.88 15.14
C ALA A 241 9.12 21.00 16.65
N PHE A 242 9.91 20.27 17.43
CA PHE A 242 9.77 20.16 18.89
C PHE A 242 10.84 20.91 19.69
N ARG A 243 11.98 21.27 19.07
CA ARG A 243 13.11 21.98 19.69
C ARG A 243 13.53 21.40 21.06
N SER A 244 13.37 20.09 21.23
CA SER A 244 13.66 19.40 22.48
C SER A 244 14.28 18.04 22.22
N LEU A 245 15.31 17.68 22.99
CA LEU A 245 16.02 16.41 22.82
C LEU A 245 15.09 15.20 22.99
N ARG A 246 14.13 15.29 23.93
CA ARG A 246 13.07 14.28 24.12
C ARG A 246 12.16 14.13 22.90
N GLY A 247 11.84 15.23 22.21
CA GLY A 247 11.00 15.22 21.01
C GLY A 247 11.70 14.60 19.80
N VAL A 248 13.01 14.35 19.89
CA VAL A 248 13.82 13.69 18.85
C VAL A 248 14.15 12.25 19.24
N LEU A 249 14.68 12.04 20.46
CA LEU A 249 15.14 10.73 20.91
C LEU A 249 14.00 9.73 21.12
N LEU A 250 12.83 10.17 21.60
CA LEU A 250 11.70 9.25 21.84
C LEU A 250 11.16 8.64 20.55
N PRO A 251 10.84 9.43 19.49
CA PRO A 251 10.45 8.85 18.22
C PRO A 251 11.54 7.95 17.62
N LEU A 252 12.80 8.41 17.61
CA LEU A 252 13.91 7.64 17.04
C LEU A 252 14.13 6.30 17.74
N ALA A 253 14.11 6.27 19.07
CA ALA A 253 14.24 5.03 19.83
C ALA A 253 13.07 4.08 19.54
N THR A 254 11.84 4.60 19.52
CA THR A 254 10.63 3.81 19.24
C THR A 254 10.68 3.18 17.85
N ILE A 255 11.02 3.97 16.84
CA ILE A 255 11.16 3.53 15.44
C ILE A 255 12.29 2.50 15.31
N THR A 256 13.45 2.76 15.92
CA THR A 256 14.61 1.85 15.85
C THR A 256 14.28 0.49 16.46
N ILE A 257 13.62 0.48 17.63
CA ILE A 257 13.19 -0.76 18.30
C ILE A 257 12.19 -1.52 17.41
N ALA A 258 11.18 -0.84 16.86
CA ALA A 258 10.21 -1.45 15.97
C ALA A 258 10.86 -2.04 14.71
N LEU A 259 11.83 -1.33 14.14
CA LEU A 259 12.58 -1.79 12.97
C LEU A 259 13.42 -3.03 13.28
N ILE A 260 14.09 -3.06 14.43
CA ILE A 260 14.83 -4.26 14.88
C ILE A 260 13.86 -5.44 15.04
N TRP A 261 12.69 -5.24 15.65
CA TRP A 261 11.72 -6.32 15.87
C TRP A 261 11.18 -6.89 14.57
N ILE A 262 10.84 -6.06 13.58
CA ILE A 262 10.35 -6.57 12.30
C ILE A 262 11.43 -7.26 11.48
N LEU A 263 12.66 -6.72 11.44
CA LEU A 263 13.77 -7.34 10.72
C LEU A 263 14.17 -8.68 11.36
N ALA A 264 14.20 -8.74 12.69
CA ALA A 264 14.41 -9.99 13.41
C ALA A 264 13.30 -11.01 13.14
N THR A 265 12.04 -10.55 13.01
CA THR A 265 10.91 -11.43 12.68
C THR A 265 11.04 -12.01 11.27
N LEU A 266 11.42 -11.18 10.29
CA LEU A 266 11.67 -11.64 8.91
C LEU A 266 12.82 -12.65 8.86
N SER A 267 13.91 -12.37 9.56
CA SER A 267 15.05 -13.28 9.73
C SER A 267 14.64 -14.59 10.39
N PHE A 268 13.89 -14.54 11.48
CA PHE A 268 13.39 -15.73 12.21
C PHE A 268 12.51 -16.63 11.34
N LEU A 269 11.62 -16.04 10.54
CA LEU A 269 10.75 -16.77 9.63
C LEU A 269 11.46 -17.26 8.36
N GLY A 270 12.75 -16.95 8.18
CA GLY A 270 13.51 -17.27 6.97
C GLY A 270 12.95 -16.60 5.72
N ARG A 271 12.32 -15.43 5.86
CA ARG A 271 11.70 -14.69 4.75
C ARG A 271 12.72 -13.67 4.19
N PRO A 272 13.14 -13.81 2.93
CA PRO A 272 14.10 -12.87 2.36
C PRO A 272 13.48 -11.50 2.10
N ILE A 273 14.29 -10.45 2.13
CA ILE A 273 13.89 -9.14 1.64
C ILE A 273 13.99 -9.12 0.11
N ASN A 274 12.90 -8.76 -0.55
CA ASN A 274 12.76 -8.61 -1.99
C ASN A 274 12.53 -7.13 -2.36
N LEU A 275 12.37 -6.85 -3.66
CA LEU A 275 12.22 -5.47 -4.18
C LEU A 275 11.06 -4.71 -3.52
N ILE A 276 9.94 -5.39 -3.21
CA ILE A 276 8.75 -4.77 -2.61
C ILE A 276 8.88 -4.71 -1.09
N THR A 277 9.33 -5.78 -0.42
CA THR A 277 9.50 -5.79 1.04
C THR A 277 10.65 -4.90 1.51
N ALA A 278 11.56 -4.51 0.62
CA ALA A 278 12.53 -3.45 0.85
C ALA A 278 11.88 -2.08 1.17
N LEU A 279 10.59 -1.88 0.84
CA LEU A 279 9.83 -0.69 1.21
C LEU A 279 9.37 -0.69 2.69
N VAL A 280 9.40 -1.83 3.39
CA VAL A 280 8.91 -1.92 4.78
C VAL A 280 9.72 -1.04 5.74
N PRO A 281 11.07 -1.08 5.77
CA PRO A 281 11.84 -0.19 6.64
C PRO A 281 11.55 1.31 6.44
N PRO A 282 11.65 1.90 5.23
CA PRO A 282 11.36 3.32 5.05
C PRO A 282 9.91 3.68 5.39
N PHE A 283 8.95 2.78 5.12
CA PHE A 283 7.57 2.95 5.55
C PHE A 283 7.44 3.00 7.09
N LEU A 284 8.00 2.04 7.83
CA LEU A 284 7.87 2.02 9.28
C LEU A 284 8.58 3.20 9.95
N VAL A 285 9.69 3.66 9.38
CA VAL A 285 10.39 4.85 9.86
C VAL A 285 9.52 6.10 9.70
N THR A 286 8.88 6.27 8.55
CA THR A 286 7.98 7.41 8.30
C THR A 286 6.72 7.29 9.16
N MET A 287 6.05 6.13 9.18
CA MET A 287 4.83 5.92 9.95
C MET A 287 5.02 6.07 11.46
N GLY A 288 6.07 5.47 12.02
CA GLY A 288 6.33 5.50 13.47
C GLY A 288 6.48 6.91 14.02
N LEU A 289 6.91 7.84 13.17
CA LEU A 289 6.97 9.26 13.48
C LEU A 289 5.59 9.85 13.73
N ALA A 290 4.59 9.53 12.89
CA ALA A 290 3.25 10.10 12.99
C ALA A 290 2.62 9.76 14.36
N TYR A 291 2.68 8.48 14.75
CA TYR A 291 2.18 8.03 16.06
C TYR A 291 2.88 8.72 17.23
N CYS A 292 4.22 8.80 17.18
CA CYS A 292 4.97 9.48 18.23
C CYS A 292 4.66 10.99 18.27
N ALA A 293 4.45 11.62 17.11
CA ALA A 293 4.15 13.05 17.00
C ALA A 293 2.81 13.40 17.67
N HIS A 294 1.75 12.59 17.50
CA HIS A 294 0.48 12.82 18.18
C HIS A 294 0.61 12.70 19.71
N VAL A 295 1.33 11.69 20.20
CA VAL A 295 1.58 11.52 21.64
C VAL A 295 2.42 12.67 22.21
N LEU A 296 3.48 13.08 21.51
CA LEU A 296 4.33 14.19 21.93
C LEU A 296 3.60 15.53 21.90
N ALA A 297 2.78 15.79 20.89
CA ALA A 297 1.98 17.00 20.79
C ALA A 297 1.01 17.12 21.98
N GLU A 298 0.33 16.03 22.35
CA GLU A 298 -0.57 16.05 23.52
C GLU A 298 0.21 16.19 24.83
N TYR A 299 1.37 15.54 24.94
CA TYR A 299 2.22 15.70 26.11
C TYR A 299 2.69 17.16 26.29
N GLU A 300 3.02 17.84 25.20
CA GLU A 300 3.35 19.27 25.22
C GLU A 300 2.16 20.15 25.58
N HIS A 301 0.96 19.81 25.10
CA HIS A 301 -0.27 20.51 25.49
C HIS A 301 -0.52 20.42 27.00
N LEU A 302 -0.42 19.20 27.58
CA LEU A 302 -0.59 18.97 29.02
C LEU A 302 0.51 19.60 29.88
N LEU A 303 1.71 19.79 29.33
CA LEU A 303 2.76 20.53 30.01
C LEU A 303 2.42 22.01 30.16
N ARG A 304 1.74 22.59 29.17
CA ARG A 304 1.39 24.02 29.12
C ARG A 304 0.15 24.37 29.93
N SER A 305 -0.82 23.46 30.00
CA SER A 305 -2.05 23.66 30.78
C SER A 305 -1.81 23.78 32.29
N LYS A 306 -0.61 23.38 32.79
CA LYS A 306 -0.21 23.40 34.21
C LYS A 306 -1.17 22.68 35.17
N THR A 307 -2.05 21.82 34.66
CA THR A 307 -3.14 21.19 35.42
C THR A 307 -2.68 20.10 36.39
N HIS A 308 -1.50 19.50 36.16
CA HIS A 308 -1.00 18.39 36.98
C HIS A 308 0.48 18.57 37.38
N PRO A 309 0.81 18.65 38.68
CA PRO A 309 2.20 18.77 39.14
C PRO A 309 2.96 17.45 39.11
N ASP A 310 2.29 16.30 39.32
CA ASP A 310 2.92 14.97 39.26
C ASP A 310 3.06 14.48 37.81
N GLN A 311 4.25 13.97 37.46
CA GLN A 311 4.56 13.43 36.15
C GLN A 311 3.71 12.19 35.84
N ARG A 312 3.52 11.27 36.80
CA ARG A 312 2.75 10.04 36.56
C ARG A 312 1.28 10.34 36.32
N ALA A 313 0.70 11.26 37.10
CA ALA A 313 -0.65 11.76 36.87
C ALA A 313 -0.79 12.40 35.47
N ARG A 314 0.21 13.18 35.03
CA ARG A 314 0.22 13.77 33.68
C ARG A 314 0.26 12.70 32.58
N ILE A 315 1.08 11.66 32.74
CA ILE A 315 1.17 10.57 31.75
C ILE A 315 -0.11 9.71 31.75
N ALA A 316 -0.76 9.53 32.90
CA ALA A 316 -2.06 8.86 32.96
C ALA A 316 -3.12 9.63 32.16
N GLU A 317 -3.17 10.96 32.28
CA GLU A 317 -4.09 11.80 31.49
C GLU A 317 -3.71 11.82 30.00
N LEU A 318 -2.42 11.88 29.68
CA LEU A 318 -1.93 11.74 28.31
C LEU A 318 -2.47 10.47 27.66
N LEU A 319 -2.26 9.32 28.32
CA LEU A 319 -2.77 8.03 27.86
C LEU A 319 -4.30 8.03 27.75
N ARG A 320 -5.00 8.77 28.61
CA ARG A 320 -6.46 8.89 28.58
C ARG A 320 -6.99 9.55 27.31
N GLU A 321 -6.26 10.54 26.81
CA GLU A 321 -6.60 11.29 25.61
C GLU A 321 -6.10 10.59 24.33
N VAL A 322 -4.89 10.02 24.34
CA VAL A 322 -4.26 9.50 23.10
C VAL A 322 -4.45 8.00 22.85
N SER A 323 -4.69 7.17 23.88
CA SER A 323 -4.67 5.72 23.69
C SER A 323 -5.72 5.23 22.71
N VAL A 324 -6.91 5.83 22.79
CA VAL A 324 -8.05 5.45 21.96
C VAL A 324 -7.83 5.84 20.49
N PRO A 325 -7.57 7.13 20.17
CA PRO A 325 -7.30 7.51 18.79
C PRO A 325 -6.17 6.68 18.18
N VAL A 326 -5.02 6.58 18.85
CA VAL A 326 -3.84 5.87 18.33
C VAL A 326 -4.10 4.36 18.11
N THR A 327 -4.90 3.70 18.97
CA THR A 327 -5.26 2.30 18.73
C THR A 327 -6.15 2.14 17.50
N ILE A 328 -7.13 3.03 17.32
CA ILE A 328 -8.04 2.92 16.17
C ILE A 328 -7.27 3.17 14.88
N THR A 329 -6.39 4.17 14.87
CA THR A 329 -5.63 4.57 13.69
C THR A 329 -4.58 3.51 13.33
N GLY A 330 -3.98 2.89 14.36
CA GLY A 330 -3.22 1.65 14.26
C GLY A 330 -3.99 0.52 13.59
N LEU A 331 -5.18 0.22 14.09
CA LEU A 331 -6.02 -0.87 13.55
C LEU A 331 -6.53 -0.60 12.14
N THR A 332 -6.90 0.65 11.80
CA THR A 332 -7.33 0.99 10.44
C THR A 332 -6.19 0.92 9.45
N THR A 333 -4.97 1.31 9.84
CA THR A 333 -3.81 1.14 8.95
C THR A 333 -3.47 -0.33 8.76
N ILE A 334 -3.49 -1.13 9.84
CA ILE A 334 -3.33 -2.59 9.74
C ILE A 334 -4.40 -3.17 8.80
N ALA A 335 -5.65 -2.76 8.91
CA ALA A 335 -6.72 -3.22 8.02
C ALA A 335 -6.48 -2.83 6.55
N GLY A 336 -6.04 -1.59 6.28
CA GLY A 336 -5.68 -1.12 4.94
C GLY A 336 -4.50 -1.91 4.34
N LEU A 337 -3.48 -2.20 5.14
CA LEU A 337 -2.35 -3.03 4.74
C LEU A 337 -2.77 -4.49 4.49
N LEU A 338 -3.60 -5.07 5.36
CA LEU A 338 -4.07 -6.46 5.22
C LEU A 338 -5.01 -6.64 4.02
N ALA A 339 -5.63 -5.58 3.50
CA ALA A 339 -6.40 -5.65 2.26
C ALA A 339 -5.55 -6.09 1.06
N LEU A 340 -4.24 -5.82 1.08
CA LEU A 340 -3.29 -6.27 0.07
C LEU A 340 -3.04 -7.79 0.10
N LEU A 341 -3.48 -8.52 1.13
CA LEU A 341 -3.38 -9.98 1.17
C LEU A 341 -4.27 -10.69 0.15
N LEU A 342 -5.25 -9.99 -0.43
CA LEU A 342 -6.05 -10.51 -1.54
C LEU A 342 -5.26 -10.55 -2.86
N ASN A 343 -4.09 -9.91 -2.93
CA ASN A 343 -3.27 -9.95 -4.13
C ASN A 343 -2.65 -11.34 -4.29
N GLU A 344 -2.62 -11.86 -5.52
CA GLU A 344 -2.02 -13.17 -5.82
C GLU A 344 -0.48 -13.13 -5.78
N GLN A 345 0.10 -11.95 -5.89
CA GLN A 345 1.54 -11.75 -5.90
C GLN A 345 2.15 -11.90 -4.50
N ARG A 346 3.03 -12.91 -4.34
CA ARG A 346 3.67 -13.23 -3.06
C ARG A 346 4.41 -12.06 -2.42
N SER A 347 5.12 -11.25 -3.20
CA SER A 347 5.83 -10.07 -2.68
C SER A 347 4.89 -9.03 -2.06
N MET A 348 3.69 -8.83 -2.61
CA MET A 348 2.69 -7.92 -2.04
C MET A 348 2.10 -8.48 -0.75
N ILE A 349 1.80 -9.78 -0.72
CA ILE A 349 1.36 -10.47 0.50
C ILE A 349 2.43 -10.33 1.59
N GLU A 350 3.70 -10.56 1.25
CA GLU A 350 4.82 -10.46 2.18
C GLU A 350 5.02 -9.04 2.71
N PHE A 351 4.88 -8.02 1.86
CA PHE A 351 4.85 -6.62 2.28
C PHE A 351 3.67 -6.33 3.21
N ALA A 352 2.48 -6.83 2.89
CA ALA A 352 1.24 -6.56 3.61
C ALA A 352 1.30 -7.03 5.07
N TRP A 353 1.61 -8.32 5.29
CA TRP A 353 1.64 -8.85 6.66
C TRP A 353 2.81 -8.29 7.47
N SER A 354 3.98 -8.10 6.85
CA SER A 354 5.17 -7.59 7.56
C SER A 354 5.00 -6.12 7.94
N SER A 355 4.44 -5.30 7.05
CA SER A 355 4.09 -3.91 7.34
C SER A 355 2.98 -3.80 8.37
N ALA A 356 1.96 -4.67 8.32
CA ALA A 356 0.89 -4.71 9.32
C ALA A 356 1.45 -5.07 10.71
N LEU A 357 2.32 -6.08 10.79
CA LEU A 357 2.97 -6.48 12.03
C LEU A 357 3.90 -5.37 12.57
N GLY A 358 4.71 -4.76 11.71
CA GLY A 358 5.56 -3.62 12.07
C GLY A 358 4.76 -2.41 12.56
N THR A 359 3.63 -2.12 11.93
CA THR A 359 2.67 -1.10 12.39
C THR A 359 2.10 -1.45 13.76
N GLY A 360 1.79 -2.73 14.00
CA GLY A 360 1.40 -3.24 15.31
C GLY A 360 2.48 -3.02 16.38
N TYR A 361 3.74 -3.28 16.06
CA TYR A 361 4.87 -2.99 16.97
C TYR A 361 4.98 -1.50 17.27
N LEU A 362 4.87 -0.63 16.26
CA LEU A 362 4.88 0.83 16.45
C LEU A 362 3.73 1.29 17.35
N MET A 363 2.52 0.78 17.14
CA MET A 363 1.36 1.08 17.96
C MET A 363 1.59 0.65 19.42
N LEU A 364 2.08 -0.58 19.63
CA LEU A 364 2.36 -1.10 20.97
C LEU A 364 3.45 -0.29 21.69
N LEU A 365 4.57 0.00 21.01
CA LEU A 365 5.65 0.78 21.59
C LEU A 365 5.23 2.23 21.87
N THR A 366 4.41 2.84 20.99
CA THR A 366 3.88 4.19 21.21
C THR A 366 2.95 4.27 22.42
N LEU A 367 2.18 3.21 22.71
CA LEU A 367 1.24 3.18 23.83
C LEU A 367 1.83 2.64 25.15
N ALA A 368 2.92 1.87 25.07
CA ALA A 368 3.55 1.27 26.25
C ALA A 368 4.95 1.86 26.52
N PHE A 369 5.86 1.78 25.56
CA PHE A 369 7.26 2.19 25.71
C PHE A 369 7.42 3.70 25.87
N VAL A 370 6.82 4.51 24.98
CA VAL A 370 6.94 5.98 25.03
C VAL A 370 6.42 6.56 26.36
N PRO A 371 5.21 6.20 26.84
CA PRO A 371 4.68 6.71 28.11
C PRO A 371 5.47 6.18 29.32
N ALA A 372 5.94 4.93 29.28
CA ALA A 372 6.77 4.38 30.35
C ALA A 372 8.11 5.11 30.48
N LEU A 373 8.74 5.46 29.35
CA LEU A 373 9.98 6.22 29.35
C LEU A 373 9.75 7.68 29.82
N LEU A 374 8.64 8.30 29.39
CA LEU A 374 8.25 9.64 29.83
C LEU A 374 7.99 9.72 31.35
N CYS A 375 7.58 8.65 32.03
CA CYS A 375 7.47 8.62 33.49
C CYS A 375 8.79 8.94 34.21
N TYR A 376 9.94 8.68 33.59
CA TYR A 376 11.28 8.93 34.14
C TYR A 376 11.94 10.21 33.61
N MET A 377 11.37 10.84 32.58
CA MET A 377 11.90 12.07 32.00
C MET A 377 11.22 13.29 32.62
N GLN A 378 11.93 14.02 33.50
CA GLN A 378 11.40 15.27 34.06
C GLN A 378 11.29 16.36 32.97
N PRO A 379 10.22 17.18 32.98
CA PRO A 379 10.11 18.32 32.08
C PRO A 379 11.18 19.38 32.40
N GLY A 380 11.77 19.99 31.37
CA GLY A 380 12.71 21.10 31.54
C GLY A 380 12.07 22.34 32.18
N LYS A 381 12.88 23.14 32.89
CA LYS A 381 12.43 24.29 33.71
C LYS A 381 11.77 25.44 32.91
N THR A 382 12.07 25.56 31.62
CA THR A 382 11.53 26.62 30.74
C THR A 382 10.79 26.02 29.54
N GLN A 383 9.49 26.30 29.43
CA GLN A 383 8.71 25.95 28.25
C GLN A 383 8.80 27.09 27.23
N ARG A 384 9.56 26.90 26.15
CA ARG A 384 9.62 27.86 25.04
C ARG A 384 8.33 27.76 24.21
N PRO A 385 7.83 28.88 23.64
CA PRO A 385 6.76 28.83 22.66
C PRO A 385 7.19 27.97 21.47
N LEU A 386 6.25 27.21 20.91
CA LEU A 386 6.55 26.32 19.80
C LEU A 386 6.71 27.19 18.54
N PRO A 387 7.68 26.88 17.66
CA PRO A 387 7.89 27.66 16.45
C PRO A 387 6.61 27.72 15.62
N GLY A 388 6.26 28.93 15.16
CA GLY A 388 5.07 29.17 14.34
C GLY A 388 3.71 29.05 15.06
N SER A 389 3.66 28.83 16.38
CA SER A 389 2.38 28.67 17.11
C SER A 389 1.38 29.79 16.85
N ALA A 390 1.81 31.06 16.91
CA ALA A 390 0.95 32.20 16.58
C ALA A 390 0.48 32.23 15.12
N LEU A 391 1.28 31.71 14.18
CA LEU A 391 0.91 31.60 12.76
C LEU A 391 -0.18 30.53 12.58
N PHE A 392 -0.05 29.37 13.23
CA PHE A 392 -1.05 28.30 13.20
C PHE A 392 -2.35 28.71 13.91
N GLU A 393 -2.29 29.43 15.02
CA GLU A 393 -3.47 29.94 15.71
C GLU A 393 -4.19 30.99 14.85
N ASN A 394 -3.49 32.02 14.37
CA ASN A 394 -4.09 33.06 13.53
C ASN A 394 -4.58 32.53 12.18
N GLY A 395 -3.80 31.64 11.56
CA GLY A 395 -4.15 30.97 10.30
C GLY A 395 -5.34 30.04 10.47
N GLY A 396 -5.35 29.23 11.54
CA GLY A 396 -6.44 28.32 11.87
C GLY A 396 -7.76 29.04 12.18
N MET A 397 -7.70 30.20 12.86
CA MET A 397 -8.89 31.05 13.07
C MET A 397 -9.45 31.59 11.74
N ARG A 398 -8.57 32.02 10.82
CA ARG A 398 -8.99 32.48 9.47
C ARG A 398 -9.58 31.32 8.65
N LEU A 399 -8.93 30.17 8.70
CA LEU A 399 -9.36 28.97 8.00
C LEU A 399 -10.71 28.47 8.53
N SER A 400 -10.92 28.43 9.84
CA SER A 400 -12.21 28.05 10.43
C SER A 400 -13.34 28.99 9.99
N ARG A 401 -13.07 30.30 9.92
CA ARG A 401 -14.05 31.27 9.39
C ARG A 401 -14.34 31.04 7.92
N PHE A 402 -13.31 30.77 7.12
CA PHE A 402 -13.45 30.48 5.69
C PHE A 402 -14.28 29.21 5.48
N ASP A 403 -13.94 28.12 6.16
CA ASP A 403 -14.65 26.83 6.11
C ASP A 403 -16.14 27.01 6.45
N ARG A 404 -16.43 27.76 7.53
CA ARG A 404 -17.82 28.05 7.94
C ARG A 404 -18.58 28.90 6.92
N GLN A 405 -17.99 29.95 6.36
CA GLN A 405 -18.67 30.87 5.45
C GLN A 405 -18.82 30.33 4.03
N ARG A 406 -17.88 29.48 3.59
CA ARG A 406 -17.77 28.99 2.21
C ARG A 406 -18.04 27.50 2.08
N ARG A 407 -18.56 26.85 3.14
CA ARG A 407 -18.94 25.43 3.19
C ARG A 407 -19.57 24.88 1.90
N PRO A 408 -20.65 25.47 1.32
CA PRO A 408 -21.25 24.90 0.11
C PRO A 408 -20.29 24.93 -1.09
N ILE A 409 -19.46 25.96 -1.22
CA ILE A 409 -18.47 26.07 -2.30
C ILE A 409 -17.41 25.00 -2.15
N ILE A 410 -16.93 24.75 -0.92
CA ILE A 410 -15.95 23.69 -0.64
C ILE A 410 -16.51 22.32 -1.03
N LEU A 411 -17.77 22.03 -0.66
CA LEU A 411 -18.43 20.76 -0.99
C LEU A 411 -18.64 20.60 -2.51
N TRP A 412 -19.04 21.66 -3.22
CA TRP A 412 -19.15 21.62 -4.68
C TRP A 412 -17.80 21.46 -5.38
N CYS A 413 -16.75 22.12 -4.89
CA CYS A 413 -15.39 21.93 -5.39
C CYS A 413 -14.90 20.51 -5.14
N ALA A 414 -15.16 19.94 -3.96
CA ALA A 414 -14.85 18.55 -3.64
C ALA A 414 -15.59 17.57 -4.55
N ALA A 415 -16.89 17.78 -4.81
CA ALA A 415 -17.66 16.97 -5.74
C ALA A 415 -17.16 17.10 -7.19
N GLY A 416 -16.82 18.31 -7.63
CA GLY A 416 -16.22 18.55 -8.95
C GLY A 416 -14.85 17.89 -9.09
N ALA A 417 -13.99 18.00 -8.07
CA ALA A 417 -12.70 17.34 -8.02
C ALA A 417 -12.85 15.81 -8.05
N PHE A 418 -13.83 15.26 -7.33
CA PHE A 418 -14.15 13.83 -7.39
C PHE A 418 -14.50 13.40 -8.81
N GLY A 419 -15.46 14.10 -9.44
CA GLY A 419 -15.89 13.80 -10.80
C GLY A 419 -14.78 13.93 -11.83
N LEU A 420 -13.99 15.01 -11.78
CA LEU A 420 -12.84 15.21 -12.67
C LEU A 420 -11.78 14.12 -12.47
N SER A 421 -11.49 13.74 -11.23
CA SER A 421 -10.50 12.70 -10.95
C SER A 421 -10.94 11.34 -11.48
N LEU A 422 -12.24 11.00 -11.41
CA LEU A 422 -12.77 9.77 -12.02
C LEU A 422 -12.65 9.78 -13.55
N LEU A 423 -12.88 10.93 -14.20
CA LEU A 423 -12.72 11.06 -15.65
C LEU A 423 -11.26 10.88 -16.08
N LEU A 424 -10.31 11.46 -15.33
CA LEU A 424 -8.88 11.28 -15.57
C LEU A 424 -8.43 9.85 -15.26
N ALA A 425 -8.98 9.22 -14.22
CA ALA A 425 -8.68 7.84 -13.86
C ALA A 425 -9.09 6.84 -14.96
N ALA A 426 -10.07 7.16 -15.80
CA ALA A 426 -10.44 6.33 -16.94
C ALA A 426 -9.36 6.26 -18.04
N GLN A 427 -8.36 7.14 -18.01
CA GLN A 427 -7.26 7.20 -18.97
C GLN A 427 -6.00 6.45 -18.50
N ILE A 428 -6.05 5.78 -17.34
CA ILE A 428 -4.87 5.10 -16.78
C ILE A 428 -4.50 3.91 -17.66
N GLU A 429 -3.25 3.88 -18.12
CA GLU A 429 -2.66 2.72 -18.77
C GLU A 429 -2.24 1.67 -17.74
N ILE A 430 -2.43 0.40 -18.08
CA ILE A 430 -2.01 -0.73 -17.23
C ILE A 430 -0.79 -1.34 -17.90
N GLY A 431 0.28 -1.55 -17.14
CA GLY A 431 1.50 -2.14 -17.68
C GLY A 431 2.74 -1.78 -16.89
N GLU A 432 3.81 -2.49 -17.21
CA GLU A 432 5.16 -2.27 -16.69
C GLU A 432 6.18 -2.56 -17.80
N VAL A 433 7.25 -1.77 -17.81
CA VAL A 433 8.38 -1.91 -18.72
C VAL A 433 9.49 -2.66 -17.99
N TYR A 434 9.99 -3.76 -18.57
CA TYR A 434 10.89 -4.70 -17.90
C TYR A 434 12.15 -4.04 -17.29
N VAL A 435 12.82 -3.17 -18.06
CA VAL A 435 14.04 -2.45 -17.61
C VAL A 435 13.72 -1.04 -17.11
N GLY A 436 12.43 -0.66 -17.12
CA GLY A 436 11.93 0.61 -16.60
C GLY A 436 12.14 0.80 -15.10
N ILE A 437 12.46 -0.28 -14.38
CA ILE A 437 12.84 -0.27 -12.96
C ILE A 437 14.13 0.56 -12.73
N PHE A 438 14.99 0.69 -13.75
CA PHE A 438 16.21 1.49 -13.66
C PHE A 438 16.02 2.87 -14.31
N ALA A 439 16.68 3.88 -13.74
CA ALA A 439 16.72 5.21 -14.34
C ALA A 439 17.48 5.18 -15.70
N PRO A 440 17.11 6.05 -16.68
CA PRO A 440 17.68 6.04 -18.03
C PRO A 440 19.21 6.22 -18.09
N ASP A 441 19.80 6.86 -17.09
CA ASP A 441 21.23 7.15 -16.97
C ASP A 441 22.04 5.97 -16.42
N THR A 442 21.39 4.92 -15.93
CA THR A 442 22.08 3.74 -15.41
C THR A 442 22.69 2.92 -16.55
N ARG A 443 23.90 2.41 -16.32
CA ARG A 443 24.62 1.58 -17.29
C ARG A 443 23.81 0.36 -17.73
N VAL A 444 23.13 -0.31 -16.80
CA VAL A 444 22.37 -1.55 -17.07
C VAL A 444 21.25 -1.27 -18.07
N ARG A 445 20.54 -0.16 -17.92
CA ARG A 445 19.48 0.25 -18.85
C ARG A 445 20.05 0.71 -20.19
N ALA A 446 21.09 1.53 -20.18
CA ALA A 446 21.74 2.00 -21.40
C ALA A 446 22.32 0.85 -22.24
N ASP A 447 23.05 -0.08 -21.62
CA ASP A 447 23.62 -1.25 -22.28
C ASP A 447 22.50 -2.16 -22.82
N TYR A 448 21.40 -2.33 -22.08
CA TYR A 448 20.22 -3.08 -22.53
C TYR A 448 19.55 -2.44 -23.76
N GLU A 449 19.19 -1.15 -23.69
CA GLU A 449 18.50 -0.45 -24.78
C GLU A 449 19.36 -0.42 -26.05
N ALA A 450 20.67 -0.16 -25.90
CA ALA A 450 21.61 -0.16 -27.00
C ALA A 450 21.81 -1.56 -27.61
N ALA A 451 21.90 -2.61 -26.78
CA ALA A 451 22.01 -3.98 -27.25
C ALA A 451 20.73 -4.40 -28.00
N ASN A 452 19.55 -4.09 -27.43
CA ASN A 452 18.25 -4.41 -28.02
C ASN A 452 18.11 -3.85 -29.46
N LEU A 453 18.56 -2.61 -29.66
CA LEU A 453 18.60 -1.97 -30.98
C LEU A 453 19.65 -2.57 -31.91
N ALA A 454 20.83 -2.92 -31.40
CA ALA A 454 21.96 -3.39 -32.22
C ALA A 454 21.74 -4.78 -32.84
N ILE A 455 21.08 -5.69 -32.12
CA ILE A 455 20.94 -7.10 -32.55
C ILE A 455 19.50 -7.51 -32.89
N GLY A 456 18.57 -6.54 -32.87
CA GLY A 456 17.15 -6.80 -33.09
C GLY A 456 16.56 -7.71 -32.02
N GLY A 457 16.63 -7.32 -30.75
CA GLY A 457 15.97 -8.04 -29.65
C GLY A 457 16.91 -8.72 -28.67
N VAL A 458 16.74 -8.45 -27.38
CA VAL A 458 17.50 -9.10 -26.27
C VAL A 458 16.61 -9.84 -25.27
N ASN A 459 15.28 -9.74 -25.39
CA ASN A 459 14.33 -10.33 -24.46
C ASN A 459 13.96 -11.77 -24.88
N PRO A 460 14.26 -12.80 -24.06
CA PRO A 460 13.92 -14.17 -24.41
C PRO A 460 12.42 -14.43 -24.22
N LEU A 461 11.85 -15.16 -25.18
CA LEU A 461 10.56 -15.85 -25.13
C LEU A 461 10.79 -17.26 -25.68
N ASP A 462 10.50 -18.26 -24.87
CA ASP A 462 10.72 -19.65 -25.24
C ASP A 462 9.38 -20.38 -25.35
N ILE A 463 9.27 -21.27 -26.33
CA ILE A 463 8.07 -22.09 -26.55
C ILE A 463 8.48 -23.54 -26.46
N SER A 464 8.11 -24.18 -25.34
CA SER A 464 8.33 -25.61 -25.16
C SER A 464 7.21 -26.38 -25.86
N ILE A 465 7.57 -27.36 -26.67
CA ILE A 465 6.61 -28.22 -27.37
C ILE A 465 6.98 -29.67 -27.07
N GLU A 466 6.02 -30.40 -26.52
CA GLU A 466 6.15 -31.80 -26.15
C GLU A 466 5.28 -32.66 -27.07
N GLY A 467 5.86 -33.76 -27.55
CA GLY A 467 5.14 -34.77 -28.32
C GLY A 467 4.73 -35.95 -27.45
N GLY A 468 3.59 -36.56 -27.78
CA GLY A 468 3.07 -37.73 -27.06
C GLY A 468 3.87 -39.03 -27.19
N SER A 469 5.01 -39.04 -27.91
CA SER A 469 5.85 -40.23 -28.07
C SER A 469 7.34 -39.89 -28.18
N ALA A 470 8.19 -40.85 -27.84
CA ALA A 470 9.60 -40.81 -28.21
C ALA A 470 9.75 -40.61 -29.74
N ASP A 471 10.79 -39.89 -30.15
CA ASP A 471 11.07 -39.57 -31.55
C ASP A 471 9.97 -38.75 -32.26
N ALA A 472 9.08 -38.05 -31.55
CA ALA A 472 8.04 -37.23 -32.17
C ALA A 472 8.61 -36.18 -33.13
N PHE A 473 9.68 -35.49 -32.74
CA PHE A 473 10.32 -34.44 -33.54
C PHE A 473 11.21 -34.96 -34.68
N THR A 474 11.05 -36.24 -35.04
CA THR A 474 11.58 -36.81 -36.29
C THR A 474 10.52 -36.91 -37.40
N ASP A 475 9.22 -36.70 -37.10
CA ASP A 475 8.15 -36.74 -38.10
C ASP A 475 8.18 -35.46 -38.98
N PRO A 476 8.34 -35.59 -40.31
CA PRO A 476 8.31 -34.45 -41.24
C PRO A 476 7.06 -33.58 -41.11
N ARG A 477 5.90 -34.18 -40.79
CA ARG A 477 4.63 -33.45 -40.65
C ARG A 477 4.67 -32.52 -39.44
N ILE A 478 5.30 -32.95 -38.34
CA ILE A 478 5.49 -32.13 -37.14
C ILE A 478 6.48 -31.01 -37.44
N LEU A 479 7.64 -31.33 -38.05
CA LEU A 479 8.64 -30.31 -38.39
C LEU A 479 8.10 -29.24 -39.34
N ARG A 480 7.29 -29.60 -40.36
CA ARG A 480 6.64 -28.60 -41.23
C ARG A 480 5.60 -27.75 -40.50
N ALA A 481 4.93 -28.30 -39.48
CA ALA A 481 4.06 -27.51 -38.63
C ALA A 481 4.87 -26.49 -37.81
N LEU A 482 6.02 -26.91 -37.27
CA LEU A 482 6.95 -26.00 -36.59
C LEU A 482 7.55 -24.95 -37.53
N GLU A 483 7.83 -25.30 -38.78
CA GLU A 483 8.32 -24.36 -39.79
C GLU A 483 7.30 -23.25 -40.07
N ARG A 484 6.01 -23.60 -40.19
CA ARG A 484 4.93 -22.61 -40.33
C ARG A 484 4.81 -21.71 -39.09
N LEU A 485 4.90 -22.29 -37.89
CA LEU A 485 4.89 -21.53 -36.64
C LEU A 485 6.11 -20.59 -36.56
N GLN A 486 7.29 -21.06 -36.93
CA GLN A 486 8.52 -20.26 -36.99
C GLN A 486 8.38 -19.09 -37.98
N TYR A 487 7.83 -19.34 -39.17
CA TYR A 487 7.59 -18.29 -40.16
C TYR A 487 6.59 -17.26 -39.63
N TRP A 488 5.50 -17.71 -39.03
CA TRP A 488 4.50 -16.84 -38.42
C TRP A 488 5.12 -15.94 -37.34
N LEU A 489 5.98 -16.50 -36.48
CA LEU A 489 6.71 -15.76 -35.44
C LEU A 489 7.63 -14.70 -36.06
N LYS A 490 8.40 -15.05 -37.10
CA LYS A 490 9.35 -14.13 -37.77
C LYS A 490 8.67 -12.90 -38.40
N VAL A 491 7.39 -12.99 -38.76
CA VAL A 491 6.63 -11.87 -39.37
C VAL A 491 6.00 -10.94 -38.31
N GLN A 492 5.99 -11.33 -37.03
CA GLN A 492 5.41 -10.48 -35.99
C GLN A 492 6.30 -9.26 -35.72
N PRO A 493 5.71 -8.05 -35.56
CA PRO A 493 6.50 -6.82 -35.38
C PRO A 493 7.26 -6.76 -34.05
N GLU A 494 6.83 -7.53 -33.05
CA GLU A 494 7.48 -7.63 -31.75
C GLU A 494 8.67 -8.61 -31.72
N VAL A 495 8.77 -9.49 -32.73
CA VAL A 495 9.75 -10.57 -32.79
C VAL A 495 10.95 -10.12 -33.61
N GLY A 496 12.13 -10.25 -33.04
CA GLY A 496 13.38 -9.89 -33.70
C GLY A 496 14.14 -11.07 -34.28
N ALA A 497 14.19 -12.19 -33.56
CA ALA A 497 14.86 -13.41 -34.03
C ALA A 497 14.14 -14.66 -33.52
N VAL A 498 14.16 -15.73 -34.32
CA VAL A 498 13.57 -17.04 -33.98
C VAL A 498 14.53 -18.13 -34.41
N THR A 499 14.83 -19.06 -33.50
CA THR A 499 15.59 -20.28 -33.77
C THR A 499 14.82 -21.49 -33.29
N SER A 500 14.77 -22.54 -34.11
CA SER A 500 14.16 -23.81 -33.73
C SER A 500 14.92 -25.03 -34.26
N ILE A 501 14.37 -26.22 -34.00
CA ILE A 501 14.89 -27.48 -34.56
C ILE A 501 14.84 -27.48 -36.09
N VAL A 502 13.94 -26.70 -36.68
CA VAL A 502 13.79 -26.59 -38.14
C VAL A 502 15.05 -26.02 -38.76
N ASP A 503 15.62 -24.95 -38.20
CA ASP A 503 16.85 -24.33 -38.72
C ASP A 503 18.04 -25.29 -38.63
N HIS A 504 18.08 -26.14 -37.60
CA HIS A 504 19.11 -27.15 -37.44
C HIS A 504 18.98 -28.26 -38.47
N VAL A 505 17.76 -28.79 -38.67
CA VAL A 505 17.50 -29.83 -39.67
C VAL A 505 17.76 -29.31 -41.08
N ASP A 506 17.33 -28.08 -41.38
CA ASP A 506 17.59 -27.41 -42.67
C ASP A 506 19.10 -27.30 -42.95
N LEU A 507 19.86 -26.77 -41.98
CA LEU A 507 21.31 -26.64 -42.09
C LEU A 507 22.00 -28.00 -42.28
N LEU A 508 21.62 -29.00 -41.48
CA LEU A 508 22.19 -30.35 -41.59
C LEU A 508 21.80 -31.02 -42.92
N ASN A 509 20.60 -30.81 -43.43
CA ASN A 509 20.17 -31.34 -44.72
C ASN A 509 20.94 -30.69 -45.88
N ARG A 510 21.17 -29.37 -45.79
CA ARG A 510 21.97 -28.65 -46.78
C ARG A 510 23.42 -29.11 -46.78
N ASP A 511 24.03 -29.16 -45.60
CA ASP A 511 25.47 -29.29 -45.46
C ASP A 511 25.93 -30.76 -45.39
N ILE A 512 25.13 -31.68 -44.84
CA ILE A 512 25.50 -33.11 -44.68
C ILE A 512 24.84 -33.99 -45.74
N ALA A 513 23.55 -33.79 -46.03
CA ALA A 513 22.87 -34.59 -47.04
C ALA A 513 23.14 -34.11 -48.48
N GLY A 514 23.88 -33.01 -48.64
CA GLY A 514 24.27 -32.48 -49.94
C GLY A 514 23.11 -31.95 -50.77
N ASN A 515 22.02 -31.52 -50.13
CA ASN A 515 20.86 -30.93 -50.78
C ASN A 515 20.97 -29.39 -50.80
N PRO A 516 21.39 -28.74 -51.91
CA PRO A 516 21.68 -27.31 -51.92
C PRO A 516 20.44 -26.43 -51.66
N ALA A 517 19.24 -26.98 -51.90
CA ALA A 517 17.98 -26.29 -51.65
C ALA A 517 17.59 -26.27 -50.15
N GLY A 518 18.24 -27.08 -49.31
CA GLY A 518 17.88 -27.26 -47.91
C GLY A 518 16.48 -27.88 -47.75
N GLY A 519 15.79 -27.46 -46.68
CA GLY A 519 14.44 -27.83 -46.31
C GLY A 519 14.36 -29.06 -45.40
N ILE A 520 13.16 -29.34 -44.92
CA ILE A 520 12.85 -30.51 -44.10
C ILE A 520 12.72 -31.75 -45.00
N PRO A 521 13.48 -32.84 -44.77
CA PRO A 521 13.34 -34.09 -45.53
C PRO A 521 11.96 -34.74 -45.36
N ASP A 522 11.51 -35.47 -46.39
CA ASP A 522 10.22 -36.19 -46.38
C ASP A 522 10.26 -37.50 -45.58
N SER A 523 11.45 -38.01 -45.25
CA SER A 523 11.65 -39.28 -44.56
C SER A 523 12.04 -39.07 -43.10
N ARG A 524 11.31 -39.75 -42.20
CA ARG A 524 11.59 -39.79 -40.77
C ARG A 524 13.00 -40.33 -40.47
N ASP A 525 13.44 -41.36 -41.19
CA ASP A 525 14.74 -42.00 -40.96
C ASP A 525 15.90 -41.06 -41.32
N VAL A 526 15.73 -40.25 -42.37
CA VAL A 526 16.72 -39.24 -42.78
C VAL A 526 16.82 -38.16 -41.71
N ILE A 527 15.69 -37.62 -41.23
CA ILE A 527 15.69 -36.63 -40.14
C ILE A 527 16.35 -37.22 -38.89
N ARG A 528 16.02 -38.47 -38.53
CA ARG A 528 16.62 -39.17 -37.40
C ARG A 528 18.13 -39.25 -37.53
N GLN A 529 18.63 -39.62 -38.71
CA GLN A 529 20.06 -39.71 -38.99
C GLN A 529 20.73 -38.33 -38.93
N LEU A 530 20.12 -37.28 -39.49
CA LEU A 530 20.64 -35.92 -39.43
C LEU A 530 20.75 -35.44 -37.98
N LEU A 531 19.70 -35.60 -37.16
CA LEU A 531 19.72 -35.23 -35.74
C LEU A 531 20.73 -36.04 -34.93
N PHE A 532 20.96 -37.30 -35.29
CA PHE A 532 21.96 -38.14 -34.65
C PHE A 532 23.39 -37.71 -35.00
N VAL A 533 23.66 -37.42 -36.28
CA VAL A 533 24.98 -36.98 -36.75
C VAL A 533 25.28 -35.56 -36.29
N GLY A 534 24.29 -34.67 -36.34
CA GLY A 534 24.38 -33.27 -35.94
C GLY A 534 24.28 -33.03 -34.43
N ARG A 535 24.44 -34.07 -33.61
CA ARG A 535 24.30 -34.03 -32.15
C ARG A 535 25.44 -33.23 -31.52
N THR A 536 25.29 -31.91 -31.56
CA THR A 536 26.16 -30.90 -30.98
C THR A 536 25.52 -30.32 -29.72
N ASP A 537 26.30 -29.58 -28.92
CA ASP A 537 25.79 -28.88 -27.74
C ASP A 537 24.69 -27.86 -28.13
N LEU A 538 24.80 -27.25 -29.31
CA LEU A 538 23.77 -26.36 -29.88
C LEU A 538 22.46 -27.08 -30.18
N LEU A 539 22.51 -28.34 -30.65
CA LEU A 539 21.30 -29.13 -30.94
C LEU A 539 20.66 -29.66 -29.65
N GLN A 540 21.45 -30.07 -28.66
CA GLN A 540 20.95 -30.35 -27.29
C GLN A 540 20.26 -29.10 -26.72
N GLY A 541 20.80 -27.94 -27.12
CA GLY A 541 20.28 -26.58 -27.09
C GLY A 541 18.88 -26.34 -27.69
N VAL A 542 18.20 -27.32 -28.28
CA VAL A 542 16.89 -27.11 -28.95
C VAL A 542 16.00 -28.35 -28.90
N VAL A 543 16.57 -29.55 -28.90
CA VAL A 543 15.85 -30.81 -28.83
C VAL A 543 16.46 -31.71 -27.76
N ASN A 544 15.60 -32.41 -27.03
CA ASN A 544 16.02 -33.36 -26.01
C ASN A 544 16.65 -34.63 -26.59
N SER A 545 17.30 -35.42 -25.74
CA SER A 545 18.05 -36.62 -26.12
C SER A 545 17.21 -37.73 -26.76
N ASP A 546 15.91 -37.82 -26.43
CA ASP A 546 14.93 -38.78 -26.96
C ASP A 546 13.99 -38.19 -28.03
N TRP A 547 14.28 -36.96 -28.49
CA TRP A 547 13.52 -36.23 -29.52
C TRP A 547 11.99 -36.20 -29.32
N SER A 548 11.54 -36.26 -28.07
CA SER A 548 10.14 -36.15 -27.65
C SER A 548 9.73 -34.73 -27.25
N ALA A 549 10.67 -33.79 -27.13
CA ALA A 549 10.43 -32.39 -26.77
C ALA A 549 11.39 -31.46 -27.50
N THR A 550 10.88 -30.30 -27.95
CA THR A 550 11.71 -29.26 -28.54
C THR A 550 11.39 -27.90 -27.95
N LEU A 551 12.36 -26.98 -27.99
CA LEU A 551 12.23 -25.61 -27.54
C LEU A 551 12.44 -24.68 -28.75
N ILE A 552 11.48 -23.79 -29.01
CA ILE A 552 11.64 -22.70 -29.96
C ILE A 552 12.11 -21.48 -29.18
N HIS A 553 13.26 -20.94 -29.56
CA HIS A 553 13.86 -19.76 -28.96
C HIS A 553 13.46 -18.52 -29.76
N THR A 554 12.83 -17.56 -29.11
CA THR A 554 12.40 -16.30 -29.71
C THR A 554 13.01 -15.13 -28.95
N ARG A 555 13.54 -14.13 -29.66
CA ARG A 555 13.95 -12.86 -29.07
C ARG A 555 12.95 -11.77 -29.45
N LEU A 556 12.48 -11.04 -28.44
CA LEU A 556 11.57 -9.92 -28.60
C LEU A 556 12.35 -8.61 -28.63
N THR A 557 11.91 -7.68 -29.48
CA THR A 557 12.41 -6.30 -29.58
C THR A 557 11.70 -5.36 -28.61
N VAL A 558 10.58 -5.80 -28.07
CA VAL A 558 9.73 -5.05 -27.14
C VAL A 558 9.92 -5.53 -25.71
N ASP A 559 9.76 -4.60 -24.77
CA ASP A 559 9.98 -4.77 -23.33
C ASP A 559 8.78 -4.34 -22.47
N ASP A 560 7.73 -3.84 -23.11
CA ASP A 560 6.45 -3.47 -22.51
C ASP A 560 5.50 -4.69 -22.41
N THR A 561 4.99 -4.92 -21.21
CA THR A 561 4.13 -6.07 -20.90
C THR A 561 2.79 -6.05 -21.62
N THR A 562 2.26 -4.88 -22.00
CA THR A 562 1.01 -4.79 -22.77
C THR A 562 1.21 -5.30 -24.19
N ARG A 563 2.26 -4.85 -24.88
CA ARG A 563 2.60 -5.33 -26.23
C ARG A 563 2.97 -6.81 -26.24
N ILE A 564 3.75 -7.25 -25.26
CA ILE A 564 4.08 -8.69 -25.11
C ILE A 564 2.79 -9.48 -24.86
N GLY A 565 1.89 -9.01 -24.01
CA GLY A 565 0.61 -9.67 -23.74
C GLY A 565 -0.24 -9.87 -24.99
N LEU A 566 -0.32 -8.86 -25.87
CA LEU A 566 -1.01 -8.96 -27.16
C LEU A 566 -0.34 -9.95 -28.12
N LEU A 567 0.99 -10.08 -28.08
CA LEU A 567 1.71 -11.13 -28.80
C LEU A 567 1.39 -12.52 -28.24
N LEU A 568 1.38 -12.69 -26.91
CA LEU A 568 1.09 -13.96 -26.25
C LEU A 568 -0.34 -14.44 -26.56
N ASP A 569 -1.33 -13.54 -26.58
CA ASP A 569 -2.71 -13.89 -26.90
C ASP A 569 -2.86 -14.34 -28.36
N ARG A 570 -2.17 -13.69 -29.31
CA ARG A 570 -2.06 -14.16 -30.71
C ARG A 570 -1.36 -15.51 -30.81
N LEU A 571 -0.23 -15.66 -30.11
CA LEU A 571 0.58 -16.88 -30.13
C LEU A 571 -0.19 -18.08 -29.56
N ARG A 572 -0.94 -17.92 -28.46
CA ARG A 572 -1.82 -18.97 -27.92
C ARG A 572 -2.84 -19.46 -28.95
N THR A 573 -3.38 -18.53 -29.75
CA THR A 573 -4.34 -18.86 -30.82
C THR A 573 -3.69 -19.67 -31.94
N GLU A 574 -2.45 -19.36 -32.30
CA GLU A 574 -1.68 -20.16 -33.28
C GLU A 574 -1.23 -21.51 -32.72
N LEU A 575 -0.80 -21.57 -31.47
CA LEU A 575 -0.40 -22.82 -30.82
C LEU A 575 -1.57 -23.81 -30.72
N ALA A 576 -2.81 -23.34 -30.61
CA ALA A 576 -4.00 -24.18 -30.65
C ALA A 576 -4.24 -24.87 -32.01
N GLN A 577 -3.59 -24.42 -33.09
CA GLN A 577 -3.68 -25.02 -34.43
C GLN A 577 -2.60 -26.09 -34.69
N LEU A 578 -1.73 -26.37 -33.71
CA LEU A 578 -0.73 -27.42 -33.83
C LEU A 578 -1.39 -28.80 -34.02
N PRO A 579 -0.72 -29.74 -34.72
CA PRO A 579 -1.20 -31.10 -34.87
C PRO A 579 -1.61 -31.75 -33.54
N PRO A 580 -2.68 -32.57 -33.51
CA PRO A 580 -3.13 -33.23 -32.29
C PRO A 580 -2.03 -34.14 -31.72
N GLY A 581 -1.85 -34.12 -30.40
CA GLY A 581 -0.80 -34.87 -29.70
C GLY A 581 0.48 -34.06 -29.41
N LEU A 582 0.49 -32.76 -29.75
CA LEU A 582 1.51 -31.80 -29.33
C LEU A 582 0.95 -30.91 -28.21
N GLU A 583 1.69 -30.80 -27.10
CA GLU A 583 1.41 -29.82 -26.05
C GLU A 583 2.43 -28.68 -26.13
N ALA A 584 1.97 -27.44 -26.29
CA ALA A 584 2.83 -26.27 -26.32
C ALA A 584 2.64 -25.41 -25.07
N ARG A 585 3.74 -24.95 -24.47
CA ARG A 585 3.75 -24.07 -23.30
C ARG A 585 4.72 -22.91 -23.50
N LEU A 586 4.29 -21.73 -23.11
CA LEU A 586 5.08 -20.49 -23.18
C LEU A 586 5.92 -20.35 -21.90
N THR A 587 7.19 -20.01 -22.06
CA THR A 587 8.13 -19.79 -20.96
C THR A 587 9.15 -18.69 -21.31
N GLY A 588 10.05 -18.39 -20.38
CA GLY A 588 11.02 -17.29 -20.48
C GLY A 588 10.62 -16.08 -19.63
N GLY A 589 11.63 -15.31 -19.21
CA GLY A 589 11.46 -14.21 -18.25
C GLY A 589 10.42 -13.16 -18.67
N SER A 590 10.34 -12.85 -19.95
CA SER A 590 9.39 -11.89 -20.51
C SER A 590 7.93 -12.36 -20.38
N VAL A 591 7.70 -13.66 -20.56
CA VAL A 591 6.37 -14.29 -20.41
C VAL A 591 5.96 -14.28 -18.94
N VAL A 592 6.86 -14.73 -18.06
CA VAL A 592 6.60 -14.78 -16.61
C VAL A 592 6.27 -13.40 -16.07
N MET A 593 7.04 -12.37 -16.44
CA MET A 593 6.77 -10.99 -16.02
C MET A 593 5.41 -10.51 -16.53
N THR A 594 5.12 -10.72 -17.81
CA THR A 594 3.87 -10.26 -18.43
C THR A 594 2.63 -10.90 -17.80
N GLU A 595 2.65 -12.21 -17.60
CA GLU A 595 1.56 -12.93 -16.93
C GLU A 595 1.43 -12.52 -15.46
N SER A 596 2.55 -12.24 -14.78
CA SER A 596 2.54 -11.76 -13.40
C SER A 596 1.89 -10.38 -13.28
N VAL A 597 2.21 -9.46 -14.19
CA VAL A 597 1.59 -8.12 -14.22
C VAL A 597 0.09 -8.20 -14.54
N ARG A 598 -0.32 -9.00 -15.54
CA ARG A 598 -1.74 -9.19 -15.89
C ARG A 598 -2.53 -9.77 -14.73
N THR A 599 -2.00 -10.81 -14.10
CA THR A 599 -2.62 -11.47 -12.94
C THR A 599 -2.74 -10.49 -11.78
N ALA A 600 -1.65 -9.80 -11.44
CA ALA A 600 -1.63 -8.82 -10.34
C ALA A 600 -2.63 -7.67 -10.55
N THR A 601 -2.79 -7.20 -11.79
CA THR A 601 -3.72 -6.10 -12.13
C THR A 601 -5.16 -6.43 -11.74
N SER A 602 -5.60 -7.67 -11.97
CA SER A 602 -6.99 -8.08 -11.67
C SER A 602 -7.34 -7.98 -10.17
N GLY A 603 -6.39 -8.29 -9.29
CA GLY A 603 -6.55 -8.24 -7.83
C GLY A 603 -6.29 -6.85 -7.21
N GLN A 604 -5.69 -5.92 -7.95
CA GLN A 604 -5.30 -4.61 -7.44
C GLN A 604 -6.50 -3.71 -7.12
N LEU A 605 -7.44 -3.55 -8.05
CA LEU A 605 -8.63 -2.72 -7.82
C LEU A 605 -9.51 -3.28 -6.71
N GLN A 606 -9.59 -4.62 -6.62
CA GLN A 606 -10.29 -5.32 -5.54
C GLN A 606 -9.65 -5.06 -4.18
N SER A 607 -8.32 -4.99 -4.11
CA SER A 607 -7.59 -4.69 -2.86
C SER A 607 -7.89 -3.28 -2.35
N VAL A 608 -7.95 -2.28 -3.23
CA VAL A 608 -8.29 -0.90 -2.86
C VAL A 608 -9.75 -0.78 -2.43
N ALA A 609 -10.67 -1.41 -3.17
CA ALA A 609 -12.08 -1.45 -2.81
C ALA A 609 -12.29 -2.14 -1.45
N LEU A 610 -11.58 -3.24 -1.18
CA LEU A 610 -11.60 -3.90 0.11
C LEU A 610 -11.01 -3.00 1.21
N ALA A 611 -9.90 -2.30 0.97
CA ALA A 611 -9.30 -1.39 1.94
C ALA A 611 -10.29 -0.29 2.36
N LEU A 612 -10.97 0.34 1.40
CA LEU A 612 -12.03 1.32 1.64
C LEU A 612 -13.22 0.70 2.41
N LEU A 613 -13.61 -0.53 2.08
CA LEU A 613 -14.68 -1.24 2.78
C LEU A 613 -14.30 -1.54 4.23
N LEU A 614 -13.09 -2.04 4.48
CA LEU A 614 -12.60 -2.33 5.83
C LEU A 614 -12.50 -1.06 6.67
N ILE A 615 -12.02 0.02 6.07
CA ILE A 615 -12.01 1.36 6.68
C ILE A 615 -13.43 1.81 7.03
N TYR A 616 -14.38 1.71 6.10
CA TYR A 616 -15.78 2.04 6.35
C TYR A 616 -16.37 1.23 7.50
N LEU A 617 -16.06 -0.07 7.57
CA LEU A 617 -16.50 -0.94 8.67
C LEU A 617 -15.87 -0.50 10.01
N CYS A 618 -14.56 -0.22 10.03
CA CYS A 618 -13.87 0.27 11.22
C CYS A 618 -14.47 1.59 11.73
N LEU A 619 -14.70 2.56 10.84
CA LEU A 619 -15.31 3.84 11.20
C LEU A 619 -16.79 3.68 11.62
N SER A 620 -17.54 2.83 10.95
CA SER A 620 -18.94 2.53 11.29
C SER A 620 -19.05 1.92 12.68
N ILE A 621 -18.12 1.01 13.03
CA ILE A 621 -17.99 0.47 14.38
C ILE A 621 -17.58 1.59 15.34
N GLN A 622 -16.55 2.36 15.03
CA GLN A 622 -16.05 3.41 15.92
C GLN A 622 -17.12 4.48 16.26
N PHE A 623 -17.93 4.89 15.29
CA PHE A 623 -19.00 5.88 15.47
C PHE A 623 -20.37 5.26 15.75
N MET A 624 -20.43 3.93 15.88
CA MET A 624 -21.64 3.18 16.21
C MET A 624 -22.83 3.50 15.27
N SER A 625 -22.53 3.90 14.04
CA SER A 625 -23.53 4.33 13.05
C SER A 625 -22.95 4.13 11.65
N PRO A 626 -23.59 3.29 10.81
CA PRO A 626 -23.14 3.09 9.43
C PRO A 626 -23.26 4.37 8.59
N ARG A 627 -24.22 5.24 8.90
CA ARG A 627 -24.38 6.54 8.22
C ARG A 627 -23.20 7.48 8.50
N ILE A 628 -22.80 7.58 9.77
CA ILE A 628 -21.66 8.41 10.17
C ILE A 628 -20.36 7.80 9.64
N GLY A 629 -20.23 6.46 9.69
CA GLY A 629 -19.12 5.74 9.07
C GLY A 629 -18.97 6.09 7.59
N LEU A 630 -20.05 6.03 6.82
CA LEU A 630 -20.05 6.35 5.39
C LEU A 630 -19.60 7.80 5.13
N LEU A 631 -20.17 8.76 5.86
CA LEU A 631 -19.80 10.17 5.74
C LEU A 631 -18.34 10.42 6.11
N ALA A 632 -17.81 9.70 7.09
CA ALA A 632 -16.41 9.79 7.50
C ALA A 632 -15.44 9.11 6.50
N THR A 633 -15.91 8.19 5.66
CA THR A 633 -15.11 7.59 4.57
C THR A 633 -15.06 8.48 3.32
N LEU A 634 -16.02 9.40 3.12
CA LEU A 634 -16.08 10.24 1.91
C LEU A 634 -14.82 11.10 1.65
N PRO A 635 -14.21 11.79 2.64
CA PRO A 635 -12.97 12.53 2.42
C PRO A 635 -11.84 11.60 1.94
N THR A 636 -11.71 10.44 2.56
CA THR A 636 -10.74 9.42 2.17
C THR A 636 -11.00 8.89 0.75
N ALA A 637 -12.27 8.65 0.39
CA ALA A 637 -12.65 8.25 -0.97
C ALA A 637 -12.34 9.34 -2.01
N LEU A 638 -12.50 10.62 -1.65
CA LEU A 638 -12.10 11.74 -2.50
C LEU A 638 -10.60 11.75 -2.75
N GLN A 639 -9.80 11.53 -1.72
CA GLN A 639 -8.35 11.42 -1.86
C GLN A 639 -7.96 10.26 -2.78
N THR A 640 -8.56 9.08 -2.60
CA THR A 640 -8.32 7.94 -3.49
C THR A 640 -8.68 8.25 -4.93
N ALA A 641 -9.80 8.94 -5.17
CA ALA A 641 -10.15 9.39 -6.51
C ALA A 641 -9.08 10.34 -7.07
N ILE A 642 -8.62 11.33 -6.29
CA ILE A 642 -7.56 12.27 -6.69
C ILE A 642 -6.28 11.52 -7.04
N TYR A 643 -5.89 10.49 -6.27
CA TYR A 643 -4.72 9.68 -6.56
C TYR A 643 -4.79 9.02 -7.94
N PHE A 644 -5.87 8.29 -8.23
CA PHE A 644 -6.06 7.65 -9.54
C PHE A 644 -6.19 8.69 -10.66
N GLY A 645 -6.87 9.81 -10.41
CA GLY A 645 -6.95 10.91 -11.36
C GLY A 645 -5.57 11.51 -11.69
N MET A 646 -4.68 11.60 -10.70
CA MET A 646 -3.30 12.04 -10.91
C MET A 646 -2.47 11.01 -11.70
N LEU A 647 -2.67 9.71 -11.48
CA LEU A 647 -2.02 8.67 -12.31
C LEU A 647 -2.40 8.84 -13.79
N GLY A 648 -3.70 9.01 -14.08
CA GLY A 648 -4.18 9.25 -15.44
C GLY A 648 -3.67 10.56 -16.04
N LEU A 649 -3.65 11.65 -15.25
CA LEU A 649 -3.15 12.95 -15.70
C LEU A 649 -1.66 12.96 -16.02
N LEU A 650 -0.85 12.25 -15.21
CA LEU A 650 0.60 12.21 -15.34
C LEU A 650 1.08 11.10 -16.31
N GLY A 651 0.16 10.28 -16.84
CA GLY A 651 0.50 9.13 -17.68
C GLY A 651 1.32 8.07 -16.93
N VAL A 652 1.10 7.92 -15.63
CA VAL A 652 1.78 6.89 -14.82
C VAL A 652 0.95 5.63 -14.85
N SER A 653 1.56 4.53 -15.31
CA SER A 653 0.88 3.25 -15.44
C SER A 653 0.46 2.67 -14.08
N LEU A 654 -0.70 2.02 -14.05
CA LEU A 654 -1.14 1.23 -12.91
C LEU A 654 -0.33 -0.06 -12.83
N ASN A 655 0.50 -0.16 -11.80
CA ASN A 655 1.34 -1.32 -11.51
C ASN A 655 1.27 -1.69 -10.02
N PRO A 656 1.80 -2.87 -9.61
CA PRO A 656 1.77 -3.31 -8.21
C PRO A 656 2.32 -2.27 -7.21
N THR A 657 3.38 -1.54 -7.60
CA THR A 657 4.02 -0.51 -6.75
C THR A 657 3.09 0.68 -6.53
N SER A 658 2.43 1.16 -7.58
CA SER A 658 1.47 2.28 -7.51
C SER A 658 0.26 1.95 -6.62
N VAL A 659 -0.24 0.71 -6.66
CA VAL A 659 -1.38 0.30 -5.83
C VAL A 659 -0.97 0.15 -4.37
N LEU A 660 0.26 -0.30 -4.13
CA LEU A 660 0.84 -0.35 -2.80
C LEU A 660 0.93 1.06 -2.18
N VAL A 661 1.32 2.08 -2.95
CA VAL A 661 1.28 3.49 -2.49
C VAL A 661 -0.12 3.86 -2.00
N GLU A 662 -1.16 3.58 -2.79
CA GLU A 662 -2.52 3.98 -2.44
C GLU A 662 -3.02 3.29 -1.19
N CYS A 663 -2.93 1.96 -1.11
CA CYS A 663 -3.36 1.22 0.08
C CYS A 663 -2.61 1.66 1.35
N LEU A 664 -1.34 2.02 1.21
CA LEU A 664 -0.52 2.54 2.30
C LEU A 664 -0.99 3.93 2.76
N VAL A 665 -1.08 4.87 1.82
CA VAL A 665 -1.41 6.27 2.12
C VAL A 665 -2.87 6.40 2.56
N LEU A 666 -3.77 5.54 2.09
CA LEU A 666 -5.15 5.42 2.58
C LEU A 666 -5.20 5.20 4.10
N GLY A 667 -4.34 4.30 4.62
CA GLY A 667 -4.20 4.05 6.06
C GLY A 667 -3.63 5.24 6.83
N LEU A 668 -2.68 5.97 6.22
CA LEU A 668 -2.07 7.17 6.82
C LEU A 668 -2.97 8.42 6.75
N ALA A 669 -3.89 8.48 5.81
CA ALA A 669 -4.78 9.61 5.63
C ALA A 669 -5.95 9.61 6.61
N ILE A 670 -6.52 8.44 6.86
CA ILE A 670 -7.65 8.33 7.77
C ILE A 670 -7.30 8.64 9.23
N ASP A 671 -6.01 8.52 9.58
CA ASP A 671 -5.47 8.84 10.91
C ASP A 671 -5.90 10.24 11.38
N ASP A 672 -5.66 11.23 10.52
CA ASP A 672 -5.93 12.64 10.82
C ASP A 672 -7.43 12.93 10.90
N THR A 673 -8.21 12.31 10.02
CA THR A 673 -9.68 12.37 10.08
C THR A 673 -10.19 11.78 11.40
N ILE A 674 -9.65 10.65 11.88
CA ILE A 674 -10.03 10.07 13.18
C ILE A 674 -9.64 11.00 14.34
N HIS A 675 -8.43 11.56 14.33
CA HIS A 675 -7.97 12.51 15.35
C HIS A 675 -8.84 13.77 15.37
N TYR A 676 -9.19 14.32 14.22
CA TYR A 676 -10.12 15.43 14.08
C TYR A 676 -11.49 15.09 14.65
N LEU A 677 -12.08 13.97 14.23
CA LEU A 677 -13.41 13.53 14.66
C LEU A 677 -13.48 13.26 16.16
N ALA A 678 -12.43 12.67 16.74
CA ALA A 678 -12.34 12.45 18.17
C ALA A 678 -12.35 13.77 18.97
N ARG A 679 -11.58 14.78 18.51
CA ARG A 679 -11.56 16.11 19.13
C ARG A 679 -12.87 16.85 18.95
N PHE A 680 -13.44 16.78 17.76
CA PHE A 680 -14.72 17.38 17.41
C PHE A 680 -15.85 16.82 18.28
N ALA A 681 -15.97 15.49 18.40
CA ALA A 681 -16.98 14.86 19.25
C ALA A 681 -16.84 15.28 20.73
N GLY A 682 -15.61 15.36 21.25
CA GLY A 682 -15.33 15.83 22.61
C GLY A 682 -15.65 17.32 22.81
N ALA A 683 -15.30 18.18 21.85
CA ALA A 683 -15.55 19.62 21.91
C ALA A 683 -17.05 19.95 21.75
N ALA A 684 -17.77 19.24 20.89
CA ALA A 684 -19.21 19.43 20.67
C ALA A 684 -20.01 19.19 21.95
N ARG A 685 -19.65 18.15 22.72
CA ARG A 685 -20.29 17.87 24.01
C ARG A 685 -20.00 18.90 25.09
N ARG A 686 -18.77 19.44 25.13
CA ARG A 686 -18.38 20.42 26.16
C ARG A 686 -18.95 21.81 25.88
N SER A 687 -19.01 22.20 24.61
CA SER A 687 -19.48 23.52 24.19
C SER A 687 -20.99 23.57 23.91
N GLY A 688 -21.64 22.43 23.67
CA GLY A 688 -23.04 22.37 23.23
C GLY A 688 -23.27 22.91 21.82
N SER A 689 -22.21 23.19 21.06
CA SER A 689 -22.25 23.84 19.75
C SER A 689 -21.29 23.14 18.78
N GLU A 690 -21.83 22.57 17.69
CA GLU A 690 -21.03 21.88 16.66
C GLU A 690 -20.11 22.85 15.91
N THR A 691 -20.57 24.07 15.65
CA THR A 691 -19.79 25.10 14.96
C THR A 691 -18.57 25.52 15.79
N ALA A 692 -18.74 25.78 17.09
CA ALA A 692 -17.62 26.05 18.00
C ALA A 692 -16.70 24.83 18.16
N ALA A 693 -17.27 23.62 18.15
CA ALA A 693 -16.50 22.39 18.23
C ALA A 693 -15.63 22.13 17.01
N ALA A 694 -16.11 22.45 15.80
CA ALA A 694 -15.32 22.37 14.57
C ALA A 694 -14.11 23.31 14.62
N GLU A 695 -14.31 24.54 15.10
CA GLU A 695 -13.22 25.51 15.32
C GLU A 695 -12.19 25.00 16.33
N ILE A 696 -12.63 24.52 17.50
CA ILE A 696 -11.75 23.97 18.53
C ILE A 696 -10.98 22.75 18.03
N ALA A 697 -11.66 21.84 17.32
CA ALA A 697 -11.03 20.64 16.77
C ALA A 697 -10.00 20.98 15.69
N LEU A 698 -10.34 21.90 14.78
CA LEU A 698 -9.44 22.35 13.73
C LEU A 698 -8.18 22.99 14.31
N LEU A 699 -8.32 23.91 15.27
CA LEU A 699 -7.16 24.57 15.91
C LEU A 699 -6.27 23.58 16.66
N ALA A 700 -6.85 22.54 17.27
CA ALA A 700 -6.09 21.52 17.98
C ALA A 700 -5.31 20.60 17.03
N VAL A 701 -5.85 20.34 15.83
CA VAL A 701 -5.34 19.32 14.91
C VAL A 701 -4.49 19.90 13.78
N LEU A 702 -4.72 21.17 13.39
CA LEU A 702 -4.05 21.83 12.26
C LEU A 702 -2.52 21.75 12.32
N ARG A 703 -1.92 22.09 13.48
CA ARG A 703 -0.46 22.08 13.63
C ARG A 703 0.10 20.65 13.65
N PRO A 704 -0.38 19.72 14.49
CA PRO A 704 0.09 18.33 14.47
C PRO A 704 0.00 17.69 13.09
N VAL A 705 -1.15 17.81 12.42
CA VAL A 705 -1.40 17.18 11.10
C VAL A 705 -0.55 17.79 10.00
N THR A 706 -0.38 19.11 9.98
CA THR A 706 0.50 19.75 8.99
C THR A 706 1.94 19.31 9.16
N LEU A 707 2.42 19.21 10.41
CA LEU A 707 3.77 18.75 10.69
C LEU A 707 3.96 17.29 10.32
N THR A 708 3.05 16.39 10.71
CA THR A 708 3.14 14.97 10.36
C THR A 708 3.11 14.76 8.86
N LYS A 709 2.18 15.38 8.12
CA LYS A 709 2.10 15.27 6.65
C LYS A 709 3.34 15.81 5.96
N THR A 710 3.85 16.96 6.41
CA THR A 710 5.08 17.53 5.85
C THR A 710 6.26 16.59 6.07
N ILE A 711 6.41 16.03 7.27
CA ILE A 711 7.53 15.13 7.55
C ILE A 711 7.38 13.80 6.82
N LEU A 712 6.18 13.23 6.76
CA LEU A 712 5.90 12.01 6.00
C LEU A 712 6.21 12.22 4.51
N ALA A 713 5.71 13.31 3.91
CA ALA A 713 5.96 13.64 2.51
C ALA A 713 7.46 13.85 2.23
N LEU A 714 8.17 14.60 3.07
CA LEU A 714 9.62 14.76 2.95
C LEU A 714 10.39 13.44 3.15
N GLY A 715 9.91 12.59 4.05
CA GLY A 715 10.47 11.25 4.28
C GLY A 715 10.36 10.37 3.04
N PHE A 716 9.19 10.29 2.42
CA PHE A 716 9.01 9.55 1.16
C PHE A 716 9.76 10.19 -0.01
N LEU A 717 9.86 11.53 -0.08
CA LEU A 717 10.65 12.22 -1.11
C LEU A 717 12.14 11.89 -1.08
N THR A 718 12.69 11.46 0.05
CA THR A 718 14.09 10.99 0.07
C THR A 718 14.34 9.80 -0.85
N MET A 719 13.31 8.98 -1.11
CA MET A 719 13.38 7.81 -1.98
C MET A 719 13.51 8.18 -3.46
N VAL A 720 13.15 9.41 -3.84
CA VAL A 720 13.30 9.93 -5.20
C VAL A 720 14.77 9.97 -5.64
N THR A 721 15.70 10.05 -4.68
CA THR A 721 17.14 10.06 -4.95
C THR A 721 17.74 8.66 -5.20
N GLY A 722 16.91 7.62 -5.21
CA GLY A 722 17.30 6.23 -5.45
C GLY A 722 17.59 5.92 -6.92
N GLU A 723 18.37 4.87 -7.17
CA GLU A 723 18.70 4.37 -8.52
C GLU A 723 17.54 3.54 -9.11
N LEU A 724 16.67 2.99 -8.25
CA LEU A 724 15.48 2.23 -8.65
C LEU A 724 14.27 3.15 -8.84
N GLN A 725 13.83 3.27 -10.09
CA GLN A 725 12.71 4.10 -10.52
C GLN A 725 11.41 3.73 -9.81
N ASN A 726 11.13 2.44 -9.59
CA ASN A 726 9.91 2.01 -8.88
C ASN A 726 9.87 2.55 -7.44
N GLN A 727 11.02 2.62 -6.76
CA GLN A 727 11.10 3.18 -5.40
C GLN A 727 11.05 4.71 -5.41
N ALA A 728 11.66 5.34 -6.41
CA ALA A 728 11.56 6.79 -6.61
C ALA A 728 10.11 7.20 -6.89
N GLN A 729 9.42 6.46 -7.77
CA GLN A 729 8.00 6.58 -8.07
C GLN A 729 7.14 6.43 -6.82
N PHE A 730 7.37 5.36 -6.06
CA PHE A 730 6.72 5.16 -4.77
C PHE A 730 6.89 6.39 -3.85
N GLY A 731 8.10 6.95 -3.76
CA GLY A 731 8.41 8.11 -2.93
C GLY A 731 7.64 9.38 -3.30
N TRP A 732 7.69 9.79 -4.58
CA TRP A 732 7.01 11.02 -5.00
C TRP A 732 5.49 10.86 -5.08
N LEU A 733 4.98 9.68 -5.48
CA LEU A 733 3.55 9.39 -5.46
C LEU A 733 3.03 9.44 -4.02
N ALA A 734 3.69 8.77 -3.07
CA ALA A 734 3.29 8.81 -1.67
C ALA A 734 3.29 10.25 -1.11
N ALA A 735 4.30 11.04 -1.44
CA ALA A 735 4.37 12.44 -1.03
C ALA A 735 3.25 13.30 -1.63
N LEU A 736 2.94 13.12 -2.91
CA LEU A 736 1.84 13.80 -3.59
C LEU A 736 0.48 13.40 -2.99
N THR A 737 0.26 12.11 -2.75
CA THR A 737 -0.97 11.61 -2.13
C THR A 737 -1.12 12.15 -0.72
N LEU A 738 -0.06 12.17 0.10
CA LEU A 738 -0.09 12.76 1.44
C LEU A 738 -0.34 14.27 1.42
N PHE A 739 0.20 14.98 0.43
CA PHE A 739 -0.09 16.40 0.24
C PHE A 739 -1.57 16.63 -0.12
N SER A 740 -2.13 15.81 -1.01
CA SER A 740 -3.56 15.87 -1.34
C SER A 740 -4.43 15.50 -0.14
N ALA A 741 -4.02 14.51 0.66
CA ALA A 741 -4.66 14.11 1.92
C ALA A 741 -4.71 15.29 2.89
N TRP A 742 -3.59 15.99 3.06
CA TRP A 742 -3.49 17.18 3.91
C TRP A 742 -4.48 18.28 3.50
N LEU A 743 -4.64 18.53 2.19
CA LEU A 743 -5.64 19.48 1.69
C LEU A 743 -7.07 19.03 2.01
N VAL A 744 -7.37 17.75 1.76
CA VAL A 744 -8.69 17.18 2.05
C VAL A 744 -9.00 17.23 3.56
N ASP A 745 -8.06 16.86 4.42
CA ASP A 745 -8.24 16.84 5.88
C ASP A 745 -8.44 18.23 6.49
N ILE A 746 -7.86 19.27 5.89
CA ILE A 746 -7.93 20.64 6.41
C ILE A 746 -9.11 21.42 5.87
N PHE A 747 -9.48 21.22 4.60
CA PHE A 747 -10.56 21.97 3.96
C PHE A 747 -11.86 21.17 3.90
N VAL A 748 -11.79 19.90 3.53
CA VAL A 748 -12.97 19.11 3.19
C VAL A 748 -13.53 18.40 4.41
N THR A 749 -12.69 17.79 5.25
CA THR A 749 -13.13 17.05 6.45
C THR A 749 -13.92 17.95 7.43
N PRO A 750 -13.49 19.18 7.80
CA PRO A 750 -14.28 20.06 8.65
C PRO A 750 -15.64 20.46 8.04
N ALA A 751 -15.66 20.75 6.73
CA ALA A 751 -16.87 21.10 5.99
C ALA A 751 -17.93 19.98 6.00
N PHE A 752 -17.50 18.72 5.85
CA PHE A 752 -18.39 17.56 5.94
C PHE A 752 -18.94 17.35 7.36
N MET A 753 -18.11 17.59 8.38
CA MET A 753 -18.40 17.17 9.76
C MET A 753 -19.06 18.25 10.64
N SER A 754 -18.94 19.53 10.28
CA SER A 754 -19.45 20.68 11.05
C SER A 754 -20.96 20.67 11.36
N GLY A 755 -21.75 19.83 10.69
CA GLY A 755 -23.19 19.67 10.93
C GLY A 755 -23.61 18.40 11.68
N LEU A 756 -22.66 17.56 12.10
CA LEU A 756 -22.96 16.25 12.70
C LEU A 756 -22.70 16.26 14.20
N ARG A 757 -23.59 15.65 14.99
CA ARG A 757 -23.31 15.37 16.40
C ARG A 757 -22.94 13.90 16.55
N ILE A 758 -21.67 13.65 16.84
CA ILE A 758 -21.08 12.31 16.75
C ILE A 758 -20.96 11.69 18.14
N VAL A 759 -21.44 10.45 18.29
CA VAL A 759 -21.22 9.62 19.48
C VAL A 759 -20.22 8.53 19.13
N THR A 760 -19.13 8.43 19.88
CA THR A 760 -18.14 7.36 19.67
C THR A 760 -18.43 6.14 20.54
N LEU A 761 -18.02 4.95 20.08
CA LEU A 761 -18.10 3.70 20.83
C LEU A 761 -17.49 3.85 22.22
N TRP A 762 -16.36 4.52 22.35
CA TRP A 762 -15.69 4.66 23.64
C TRP A 762 -16.33 5.65 24.58
N ASP A 763 -17.04 6.66 24.07
CA ASP A 763 -17.87 7.50 24.93
C ASP A 763 -18.96 6.66 25.60
N THR A 764 -19.58 5.71 24.87
CA THR A 764 -20.58 4.81 25.46
C THR A 764 -20.00 3.84 26.49
N LEU A 765 -18.72 3.46 26.37
CA LEU A 765 -18.05 2.63 27.37
C LEU A 765 -17.52 3.41 28.57
N ARG A 766 -17.19 4.69 28.39
CA ARG A 766 -16.71 5.57 29.48
C ARG A 766 -17.86 6.17 30.28
N LEU A 767 -19.01 6.43 29.66
CA LEU A 767 -20.16 7.04 30.31
C LEU A 767 -20.69 6.11 31.42
N ASN A 768 -20.54 6.54 32.67
CA ASN A 768 -21.09 5.84 33.83
C ASN A 768 -22.44 6.44 34.21
N LEU A 769 -23.53 5.83 33.73
CA LEU A 769 -24.90 6.15 34.14
C LEU A 769 -25.40 5.24 35.29
N GLY A 770 -24.53 4.39 35.84
CA GLY A 770 -24.88 3.29 36.74
C GLY A 770 -25.39 2.03 36.00
N ASP A 771 -25.57 0.94 36.75
CA ASP A 771 -26.09 -0.32 36.20
C ASP A 771 -27.62 -0.27 36.05
N ARG A 772 -28.15 -0.89 34.99
CA ARG A 772 -29.60 -1.02 34.71
C ARG A 772 -30.37 0.31 34.67
N VAL A 773 -29.81 1.30 33.96
CA VAL A 773 -30.46 2.61 33.72
C VAL A 773 -31.83 2.46 33.06
N GLN A 774 -32.03 1.43 32.24
CA GLN A 774 -33.32 1.13 31.61
C GLN A 774 -34.43 0.67 32.59
N GLU A 775 -34.06 0.22 33.80
CA GLU A 775 -35.00 -0.17 34.86
C GLU A 775 -35.29 0.99 35.81
N THR A 776 -34.32 1.91 35.98
CA THR A 776 -34.42 3.04 36.92
C THR A 776 -34.92 4.33 36.27
N ILE A 777 -34.78 4.47 34.94
CA ILE A 777 -35.22 5.66 34.19
C ILE A 777 -36.31 5.24 33.20
N PRO A 778 -37.60 5.56 33.46
CA PRO A 778 -38.71 5.17 32.61
C PRO A 778 -38.58 5.61 31.14
N LEU A 779 -37.93 6.76 30.89
CA LEU A 779 -37.65 7.24 29.54
C LEU A 779 -36.82 6.25 28.70
N PHE A 780 -35.98 5.44 29.35
CA PHE A 780 -35.11 4.46 28.70
C PHE A 780 -35.70 3.04 28.67
N SER A 781 -36.97 2.87 29.05
CA SER A 781 -37.62 1.56 29.08
C SER A 781 -37.63 0.86 27.72
N GLY A 782 -37.13 -0.38 27.69
CA GLY A 782 -36.99 -1.18 26.47
C GLY A 782 -35.85 -0.75 25.54
N LEU A 783 -35.01 0.21 25.94
CA LEU A 783 -33.70 0.40 25.31
C LEU A 783 -32.69 -0.56 25.92
N THR A 784 -31.75 -1.03 25.10
CA THR A 784 -30.54 -1.68 25.62
C THR A 784 -29.70 -0.65 26.40
N ASN A 785 -28.91 -1.10 27.36
CA ASN A 785 -28.01 -0.22 28.13
C ASN A 785 -27.09 0.60 27.20
N ARG A 786 -26.67 0.02 26.06
CA ARG A 786 -25.91 0.72 25.02
C ARG A 786 -26.73 1.86 24.37
N GLN A 787 -27.97 1.61 23.98
CA GLN A 787 -28.83 2.65 23.39
C GLN A 787 -29.17 3.78 24.37
N ALA A 788 -29.40 3.47 25.64
CA ALA A 788 -29.62 4.47 26.68
C ALA A 788 -28.40 5.40 26.85
N ARG A 789 -27.18 4.83 26.80
CA ARG A 789 -25.94 5.62 26.83
C ARG A 789 -25.75 6.48 25.58
N VAL A 790 -26.09 5.97 24.40
CA VAL A 790 -26.06 6.76 23.15
C VAL A 790 -27.02 7.95 23.27
N PHE A 791 -28.24 7.75 23.75
CA PHE A 791 -29.18 8.85 24.00
C PHE A 791 -28.61 9.88 24.99
N ALA A 792 -28.07 9.42 26.12
CA ALA A 792 -27.48 10.31 27.12
C ALA A 792 -26.26 11.10 26.59
N LEU A 793 -25.51 10.54 25.65
CA LEU A 793 -24.38 11.23 24.98
C LEU A 793 -24.83 12.22 23.90
N MET A 794 -26.03 12.02 23.35
CA MET A 794 -26.67 12.96 22.43
C MET A 794 -27.32 14.13 23.16
N ALA A 795 -27.74 13.94 24.41
CA ALA A 795 -28.24 14.99 25.29
C ALA A 795 -27.10 15.80 25.95
N ASN A 796 -27.42 17.01 26.42
CA ASN A 796 -26.46 17.88 27.10
C ASN A 796 -26.48 17.65 28.62
N LEU A 797 -25.40 17.12 29.18
CA LEU A 797 -25.26 16.96 30.63
C LEU A 797 -24.96 18.31 31.30
N HIS A 798 -25.87 18.77 32.15
CA HIS A 798 -25.72 19.96 32.97
C HIS A 798 -25.45 19.57 34.43
N THR A 799 -24.54 20.26 35.10
CA THR A 799 -24.36 20.16 36.55
C THR A 799 -24.75 21.48 37.17
N LEU A 800 -25.73 21.46 38.07
CA LEU A 800 -26.19 22.64 38.79
C LEU A 800 -25.89 22.49 40.29
N PRO A 801 -25.46 23.58 40.97
CA PRO A 801 -25.34 23.58 42.42
C PRO A 801 -26.73 23.53 43.09
N ALA A 802 -26.76 23.33 44.40
CA ALA A 802 -28.00 23.41 45.18
C ALA A 802 -28.61 24.82 45.12
N ASP A 803 -29.93 24.90 45.32
CA ASP A 803 -30.73 26.14 45.39
C ASP A 803 -30.71 27.00 44.12
N LYS A 804 -30.54 26.37 42.95
CA LYS A 804 -30.63 27.02 41.64
C LYS A 804 -31.99 26.73 40.98
N ARG A 805 -32.60 27.78 40.42
CA ARG A 805 -33.78 27.66 39.57
C ARG A 805 -33.43 27.07 38.21
N LEU A 806 -34.11 25.98 37.86
CA LEU A 806 -33.97 25.25 36.60
C LEU A 806 -35.08 25.63 35.59
N ILE A 807 -36.33 25.73 36.06
CA ILE A 807 -37.51 26.07 35.25
C ILE A 807 -38.32 27.11 36.01
N THR A 808 -38.81 28.13 35.30
CA THR A 808 -39.81 29.08 35.83
C THR A 808 -41.17 28.76 35.24
N GLU A 809 -42.22 28.82 36.06
CA GLU A 809 -43.62 28.70 35.62
C GLU A 809 -43.95 29.81 34.62
N GLY A 810 -44.60 29.47 33.51
CA GLY A 810 -45.01 30.43 32.47
C GLY A 810 -44.00 30.62 31.32
N ASP A 811 -42.74 30.21 31.47
CA ASP A 811 -41.74 30.28 30.40
C ASP A 811 -42.14 29.41 29.19
N GLU A 812 -41.66 29.74 28.00
CA GLU A 812 -41.77 28.84 26.86
C GLU A 812 -40.95 27.56 27.09
N ALA A 813 -41.53 26.40 26.73
CA ALA A 813 -40.88 25.12 26.89
C ALA A 813 -40.40 24.58 25.54
N GLY A 814 -39.10 24.32 25.44
CA GLY A 814 -38.46 23.64 24.30
C GLY A 814 -37.42 22.60 24.73
N SER A 815 -37.45 22.16 26.00
CA SER A 815 -36.51 21.18 26.53
C SER A 815 -37.09 20.34 27.67
N ILE A 816 -36.63 19.10 27.77
CA ILE A 816 -36.85 18.22 28.92
C ILE A 816 -35.55 17.99 29.68
N TYR A 817 -35.67 17.65 30.96
CA TYR A 817 -34.55 17.34 31.84
C TYR A 817 -34.76 15.96 32.47
N VAL A 818 -33.75 15.11 32.44
CA VAL A 818 -33.75 13.81 33.15
C VAL A 818 -32.76 13.88 34.30
N VAL A 819 -33.21 13.55 35.52
CA VAL A 819 -32.36 13.56 36.71
C VAL A 819 -31.45 12.34 36.69
N VAL A 820 -30.14 12.57 36.55
CA VAL A 820 -29.13 11.50 36.61
C VAL A 820 -28.68 11.27 38.04
N ASP A 821 -28.57 12.34 38.83
CA ASP A 821 -28.11 12.34 40.21
C ASP A 821 -28.52 13.65 40.90
N GLY A 822 -28.78 13.64 42.21
CA GLY A 822 -29.30 14.78 42.98
C GLY A 822 -30.83 14.82 43.10
N GLU A 823 -31.35 15.86 43.73
CA GLU A 823 -32.78 16.04 44.04
C GLU A 823 -33.30 17.39 43.56
N LEU A 824 -34.53 17.41 43.04
CA LEU A 824 -35.24 18.64 42.64
C LEU A 824 -36.56 18.79 43.39
N SER A 825 -37.02 20.02 43.55
CA SER A 825 -38.37 20.34 44.04
C SER A 825 -39.18 21.04 42.96
N VAL A 826 -40.34 20.47 42.62
CA VAL A 826 -41.32 21.03 41.69
C VAL A 826 -42.45 21.66 42.50
N PHE A 827 -42.76 22.94 42.24
CA PHE A 827 -43.76 23.70 42.98
C PHE A 827 -44.43 24.77 42.10
N THR A 828 -45.62 25.22 42.49
CA THR A 828 -46.33 26.34 41.85
C THR A 828 -46.48 27.49 42.84
N GLY A 829 -46.57 28.73 42.34
CA GLY A 829 -46.68 29.93 43.17
C GLY A 829 -45.35 30.56 43.57
N LEU A 830 -45.39 31.78 44.11
CA LEU A 830 -44.26 32.62 44.52
C LEU A 830 -44.39 33.01 45.99
N GLY A 831 -43.27 33.03 46.74
CA GLY A 831 -43.27 33.51 48.13
C GLY A 831 -44.01 32.59 49.11
N GLU A 832 -44.95 33.14 49.88
CA GLU A 832 -45.71 32.43 50.91
C GLU A 832 -46.79 31.46 50.35
N ASP A 833 -47.18 31.61 49.08
CA ASP A 833 -48.15 30.74 48.37
C ASP A 833 -47.47 29.52 47.68
N LYS A 834 -46.26 29.14 48.12
CA LYS A 834 -45.48 28.05 47.51
C LYS A 834 -46.10 26.68 47.82
N VAL A 835 -46.72 26.06 46.82
CA VAL A 835 -47.25 24.69 46.93
C VAL A 835 -46.29 23.71 46.27
N VAL A 836 -45.61 22.87 47.07
CA VAL A 836 -44.74 21.82 46.56
C VAL A 836 -45.60 20.70 45.97
N LEU A 837 -45.48 20.51 44.65
CA LEU A 837 -46.22 19.48 43.92
C LEU A 837 -45.55 18.11 44.05
N LYS A 838 -44.22 18.06 43.90
CA LYS A 838 -43.47 16.81 43.91
C LYS A 838 -41.99 17.05 44.15
N LYS A 839 -41.33 16.15 44.89
CA LYS A 839 -39.86 16.03 44.89
C LYS A 839 -39.45 15.02 43.83
N MET A 840 -38.48 15.38 43.00
CA MET A 840 -37.97 14.53 41.94
C MET A 840 -36.59 14.00 42.34
N GLN A 841 -36.35 12.74 42.03
CA GLN A 841 -35.10 12.04 42.31
C GLN A 841 -34.55 11.42 41.02
N ARG A 842 -33.42 10.71 41.13
CA ARG A 842 -32.78 10.02 40.02
C ARG A 842 -33.79 9.20 39.22
N GLY A 843 -33.80 9.43 37.91
CA GLY A 843 -34.67 8.76 36.92
C GLY A 843 -35.94 9.50 36.58
N ASP A 844 -36.32 10.52 37.35
CA ASP A 844 -37.46 11.37 37.02
C ASP A 844 -37.16 12.28 35.82
N VAL A 845 -38.19 12.51 35.00
CA VAL A 845 -38.18 13.46 33.88
C VAL A 845 -38.95 14.72 34.29
N VAL A 846 -38.45 15.89 33.92
CA VAL A 846 -39.03 17.18 34.26
C VAL A 846 -39.14 18.06 33.02
N GLY A 847 -40.25 18.78 32.91
CA GLY A 847 -40.52 19.68 31.78
C GLY A 847 -41.14 18.99 30.57
N GLU A 848 -41.48 17.70 30.66
CA GLU A 848 -42.08 16.89 29.61
C GLU A 848 -43.45 17.39 29.15
N LEU A 849 -44.29 17.94 30.05
CA LEU A 849 -45.62 18.45 29.68
C LEU A 849 -45.54 19.68 28.76
N GLY A 850 -44.48 20.48 28.89
CA GLY A 850 -44.27 21.67 28.06
C GLY A 850 -43.63 21.37 26.70
N TYR A 851 -42.96 20.22 26.56
CA TYR A 851 -41.96 19.99 25.52
C TYR A 851 -42.43 20.22 24.08
N PHE A 852 -43.69 19.92 23.74
CA PHE A 852 -44.26 20.13 22.42
C PHE A 852 -45.03 21.46 22.32
N GLY A 853 -44.40 22.57 22.73
CA GLY A 853 -44.90 23.93 22.50
C GLY A 853 -45.90 24.49 23.54
N GLN A 854 -46.00 23.89 24.72
CA GLN A 854 -46.81 24.44 25.82
C GLN A 854 -45.95 25.23 26.82
N ARG A 855 -46.51 26.24 27.49
CA ARG A 855 -45.79 26.97 28.55
C ARG A 855 -45.51 26.07 29.76
N ARG A 856 -44.41 26.35 30.46
CA ARG A 856 -44.01 25.64 31.69
C ARG A 856 -45.11 25.74 32.75
N THR A 857 -45.47 24.62 33.35
CA THR A 857 -46.62 24.51 34.27
C THR A 857 -46.27 24.65 35.75
N ALA A 858 -44.98 24.65 36.09
CA ALA A 858 -44.49 24.74 37.47
C ALA A 858 -43.04 25.25 37.51
N ASN A 859 -42.64 25.80 38.65
CA ASN A 859 -41.26 26.14 38.97
C ASN A 859 -40.49 24.90 39.44
N VAL A 860 -39.18 24.86 39.15
CA VAL A 860 -38.31 23.75 39.55
C VAL A 860 -36.99 24.29 40.08
N ASP A 861 -36.65 23.95 41.32
CA ASP A 861 -35.39 24.31 41.98
C ASP A 861 -34.58 23.05 42.36
N THR A 862 -33.25 23.15 42.32
CA THR A 862 -32.34 22.09 42.80
C THR A 862 -32.27 22.10 44.33
N LEU A 863 -32.37 20.94 44.98
CA LEU A 863 -32.22 20.79 46.45
C LEU A 863 -30.80 20.39 46.84
N SER A 864 -30.08 19.72 45.94
CA SER A 864 -28.69 19.33 46.09
C SER A 864 -27.93 19.57 44.78
N GLN A 865 -26.61 19.36 44.78
CA GLN A 865 -25.85 19.40 43.53
C GLN A 865 -26.39 18.32 42.59
N THR A 866 -27.01 18.75 41.49
CA THR A 866 -27.81 17.89 40.61
C THR A 866 -27.19 17.81 39.23
N ARG A 867 -27.11 16.60 38.69
CA ARG A 867 -26.69 16.32 37.31
C ARG A 867 -27.92 15.98 36.47
N LEU A 868 -28.12 16.72 35.39
CA LEU A 868 -29.31 16.68 34.56
C LEU A 868 -28.94 16.44 33.09
N LEU A 869 -29.62 15.52 32.43
CA LEU A 869 -29.57 15.41 30.97
C LEU A 869 -30.64 16.32 30.38
N ARG A 870 -30.22 17.41 29.74
CA ARG A 870 -31.10 18.30 28.98
C ARG A 870 -31.23 17.78 27.55
N PHE A 871 -32.45 17.65 27.07
CA PHE A 871 -32.77 17.27 25.70
C PHE A 871 -33.75 18.29 25.10
N ASP A 872 -33.37 18.95 24.02
CA ASP A 872 -34.16 20.01 23.35
C ASP A 872 -34.61 19.65 21.93
N ASP A 873 -35.32 20.55 21.25
CA ASP A 873 -35.81 20.33 19.88
C ASP A 873 -34.69 20.13 18.86
N ALA A 874 -33.55 20.80 19.04
CA ALA A 874 -32.40 20.57 18.19
C ALA A 874 -31.81 19.17 18.43
N ASP A 875 -31.77 18.70 19.67
CA ASP A 875 -31.39 17.31 19.99
C ASP A 875 -32.36 16.28 19.37
N ARG A 876 -33.66 16.61 19.30
CA ARG A 876 -34.72 15.80 18.65
C ARG A 876 -34.47 15.58 17.17
N GLU A 877 -34.29 16.63 16.39
CA GLU A 877 -34.00 16.50 14.96
C GLU A 877 -32.71 15.69 14.73
N ARG A 878 -31.67 15.96 15.54
CA ARG A 878 -30.38 15.29 15.45
C ARG A 878 -30.48 13.79 15.72
N ILE A 879 -31.17 13.36 16.78
CA ILE A 879 -31.29 11.94 17.10
C ILE A 879 -32.17 11.20 16.09
N CYS A 880 -33.16 11.85 15.48
CA CYS A 880 -33.95 11.28 14.39
C CYS A 880 -33.08 10.96 13.15
N VAL A 881 -32.15 11.86 12.80
CA VAL A 881 -31.26 11.66 11.65
C VAL A 881 -30.19 10.61 11.96
N ALA A 882 -29.53 10.72 13.12
CA ALA A 882 -28.37 9.89 13.46
C ALA A 882 -28.74 8.49 13.99
N TYR A 883 -29.82 8.38 14.79
CA TYR A 883 -30.22 7.15 15.50
C TYR A 883 -31.76 6.98 15.55
N PRO A 884 -32.45 6.83 14.40
CA PRO A 884 -33.91 6.85 14.31
C PRO A 884 -34.60 5.79 15.19
N ALA A 885 -34.01 4.59 15.32
CA ALA A 885 -34.57 3.54 16.16
C ALA A 885 -34.57 3.88 17.66
N ILE A 886 -33.53 4.59 18.13
CA ILE A 886 -33.45 5.06 19.53
C ILE A 886 -34.46 6.18 19.74
N ALA A 887 -34.51 7.14 18.80
CA ALA A 887 -35.42 8.27 18.81
C ALA A 887 -36.88 7.79 18.93
N ALA A 888 -37.31 6.87 18.07
CA ALA A 888 -38.66 6.32 18.07
C ALA A 888 -39.05 5.71 19.43
N ARG A 889 -38.15 4.95 20.06
CA ARG A 889 -38.42 4.32 21.36
C ARG A 889 -38.48 5.33 22.50
N VAL A 890 -37.58 6.32 22.49
CA VAL A 890 -37.57 7.39 23.50
C VAL A 890 -38.84 8.24 23.41
N PHE A 891 -39.27 8.63 22.21
CA PHE A 891 -40.50 9.41 22.06
C PHE A 891 -41.75 8.62 22.42
N LEU A 892 -41.79 7.32 22.12
CA LEU A 892 -42.86 6.45 22.61
C LEU A 892 -42.93 6.45 24.14
N ASN A 893 -41.78 6.34 24.83
CA ASN A 893 -41.74 6.37 26.29
C ASN A 893 -42.08 7.75 26.85
N LEU A 894 -41.65 8.83 26.20
CA LEU A 894 -41.98 10.20 26.57
C LEU A 894 -43.50 10.45 26.50
N ASN A 895 -44.15 9.98 25.44
CA ASN A 895 -45.61 10.07 25.28
C ASN A 895 -46.35 9.28 26.38
N LYS A 896 -45.86 8.09 26.75
CA LYS A 896 -46.42 7.32 27.87
C LYS A 896 -46.30 8.07 29.20
N LEU A 897 -45.16 8.69 29.46
CA LEU A 897 -44.92 9.48 30.67
C LEU A 897 -45.82 10.72 30.73
N GLN A 898 -45.98 11.42 29.61
CA GLN A 898 -46.90 12.56 29.51
C GLN A 898 -48.36 12.13 29.77
N ALA A 899 -48.80 11.02 29.18
CA ALA A 899 -50.15 10.50 29.38
C ALA A 899 -50.42 10.11 30.84
N GLN A 900 -49.46 9.46 31.50
CA GLN A 900 -49.54 9.13 32.94
C GLN A 900 -49.63 10.40 33.81
N ARG A 901 -48.77 11.39 33.57
CA ARG A 901 -48.77 12.64 34.36
C ARG A 901 -50.01 13.49 34.13
N GLN A 902 -50.55 13.53 32.91
CA GLN A 902 -51.82 14.22 32.66
C GLN A 902 -52.99 13.55 33.40
N SER A 903 -53.00 12.21 33.49
CA SER A 903 -53.96 11.47 34.30
C SER A 903 -53.84 11.80 35.79
N GLU A 904 -52.62 11.77 36.35
CA GLU A 904 -52.36 12.08 37.77
C GLU A 904 -52.80 13.52 38.14
N LEU A 905 -52.48 14.50 37.29
CA LEU A 905 -52.90 15.90 37.47
C LEU A 905 -54.42 16.07 37.39
N SER A 906 -55.09 15.28 36.56
CA SER A 906 -56.56 15.31 36.45
C SER A 906 -57.26 14.74 37.70
N GLN A 907 -56.61 13.82 38.42
CA GLN A 907 -57.14 13.21 39.64
C GLN A 907 -56.86 14.04 40.89
N THR A 908 -55.74 14.77 40.94
CA THR A 908 -55.34 15.58 42.10
C THR A 908 -55.99 16.96 42.15
N ASN A 909 -56.65 17.43 41.09
CA ASN A 909 -57.21 18.79 41.05
C ASN A 909 -58.53 18.90 40.25
N PRO A 910 -59.64 18.29 40.72
CA PRO A 910 -60.93 18.32 40.01
C PRO A 910 -61.52 19.74 39.84
N GLY A 911 -61.18 20.68 40.72
CA GLY A 911 -61.76 22.04 40.74
C GLY A 911 -61.29 22.99 39.63
N ARG A 912 -60.12 22.75 39.01
CA ARG A 912 -59.55 23.68 38.02
C ARG A 912 -60.18 23.55 36.63
N ARG A 913 -60.72 22.37 36.29
CA ARG A 913 -61.44 22.15 35.03
C ARG A 913 -62.83 22.80 35.02
N GLY A 914 -63.53 22.83 36.15
CA GLY A 914 -64.84 23.49 36.27
C GLY A 914 -64.78 25.00 35.99
N ARG A 915 -63.71 25.68 36.42
CA ARG A 915 -63.48 27.10 36.10
C ARG A 915 -63.02 27.31 34.66
N ARG A 916 -62.09 26.51 34.15
CA ARG A 916 -61.59 26.67 32.77
C ARG A 916 -62.64 26.35 31.69
N LEU A 917 -63.56 25.42 31.95
CA LEU A 917 -64.68 25.15 31.04
C LEU A 917 -65.71 26.30 31.05
N ALA A 918 -65.92 26.93 32.22
CA ALA A 918 -66.76 28.12 32.33
C ALA A 918 -66.13 29.33 31.61
N ASP A 919 -64.81 29.50 31.70
CA ASP A 919 -64.08 30.57 31.02
C ASP A 919 -64.00 30.33 29.49
N LEU A 920 -63.80 29.08 29.04
CA LEU A 920 -63.78 28.71 27.61
C LEU A 920 -65.15 28.78 26.92
N ILE A 921 -66.25 28.68 27.68
CA ILE A 921 -67.61 28.91 27.17
C ILE A 921 -67.92 30.43 27.13
N ALA A 922 -67.25 31.24 27.96
CA ALA A 922 -67.41 32.69 27.98
C ALA A 922 -66.61 33.41 26.87
N GLU A 923 -65.48 32.86 26.43
CA GLU A 923 -64.64 33.42 25.35
C GLU A 923 -64.83 32.65 24.04
N GLY A 924 -65.91 32.94 23.32
CA GLY A 924 -66.20 32.32 22.02
C GLY A 924 -65.16 32.65 20.94
N GLY A 925 -64.51 31.61 20.40
CA GLY A 925 -63.72 31.67 19.16
C GLY A 925 -63.32 30.26 18.68
N PRO A 926 -63.55 29.88 17.40
CA PRO A 926 -63.27 28.53 16.94
C PRO A 926 -61.77 28.34 16.68
N ALA A 927 -61.12 27.42 17.40
CA ALA A 927 -59.78 26.95 17.06
C ALA A 927 -59.89 25.86 15.98
N SER A 928 -59.53 26.21 14.74
CA SER A 928 -59.32 25.26 13.65
C SER A 928 -58.09 24.38 13.94
N PHE A 929 -58.29 23.07 13.99
CA PHE A 929 -57.21 22.09 13.89
C PHE A 929 -56.80 22.00 12.42
N ASP A 930 -55.59 22.47 12.09
CA ASP A 930 -55.00 22.26 10.77
C ASP A 930 -54.21 20.93 10.79
N SER A 931 -54.71 19.95 10.05
CA SER A 931 -54.25 18.56 10.06
C SER A 931 -53.40 18.23 8.83
N THR A 932 -52.32 18.97 8.62
CA THR A 932 -51.33 18.61 7.59
C THR A 932 -49.92 18.76 8.13
N LEU A 933 -49.29 17.63 8.50
CA LEU A 933 -47.84 17.43 8.49
C LEU A 933 -47.59 15.91 8.43
N HIS A 934 -47.23 15.46 7.23
CA HIS A 934 -46.75 14.13 6.87
C HIS A 934 -45.27 13.96 7.21
#